data_AF-A0A6N7QAN8-F1
#
_entry.id   AF-A0A6N7QAN8-F1
#
_cell.length_a   1.000
_cell.length_b   1.000
_cell.length_c   1.000
_cell.angle_alpha   90.00
_cell.angle_beta   90.00
_cell.angle_gamma   90.00
#
_symmetry.space_group_name_H-M   'P 1'
#
loop_
_entity.id
_entity.type
_entity.pdbx_description
1 polymer ?
#
loop_
_entity_poly.entity_id
_entity_poly.type
_entity_poly.pdbx_seq_one_letter_code
_entity_poly.pdbx_strand_id
1 'polypeptide(L)'
;MSTPHQSSPMASAPARRPGLFDAAALRAALRDSVLKLSPRHLLGSPVMAVVFAGTLLSALITVSGQGPAGFGWAVTAILLVTVLFGNFAEAVAEARGRGQAASLRRARKDLVARRVASVRLDAETSVPAAELRPGDLVVVSAGELIPADGEIVHGLATINEAAVTGESAPVLREAGTDRSGVIGGTKVLSDEILVKVTAEPGHSFLDRMIALVEGANRQKTPNEIALTMLLAAMTLTFLIVVASLPAIAGFVGVHVDPLLLIALLVCLIPTTIGGLLPAIGIAGMNRALSANVLAKSGKAVEVAGDVDVLLLDKTGTITHGDRQATVFHALSGVDVAQLREAAMLSSLADPTPEGKSIVRLAREQGLPPADPAGAEFVAFTAQTRMSGVDLPANGMQPPRSIRKGAADALIRHVTALGGQVPAELKSRVEQVARSGATPLVVAEGRHVLGVVELSDVVKHGVREKFARLRAMGVKTVMITGDNPLTAAAIAAEAGVDDYIAEATPEDKLARIRQEQAGGRLVAMVGDGTNDAPALAQADVGLAMNSGTQAAKEAGNMVDLDSDPAKLLAVVEVGKQQLITRGALTTFSLANDVSKYFAILPALFAASIPQMAALNVMRLSSPINAVLAALIFNALVIPALIPLALRGVRFTPSSATSLLRRNMLIYGVGGVLLPFVGIKAIDLLLVALG
;
A
#
# COMPACT_ATOMS: atom_id res chain seq x y z
N MET A 1 -55.22 15.07 6.78
CA MET A 1 -54.13 16.05 7.00
C MET A 1 -52.86 15.26 7.16
N SER A 2 -52.10 15.17 6.07
CA SER A 2 -51.05 14.17 5.86
C SER A 2 -49.70 14.86 5.92
N THR A 3 -48.85 14.41 6.83
CA THR A 3 -47.46 14.84 7.03
C THR A 3 -46.57 14.51 5.83
N PRO A 4 -45.63 15.39 5.43
CA PRO A 4 -44.77 15.14 4.28
C PRO A 4 -43.60 14.20 4.63
N HIS A 5 -43.38 13.20 3.78
CA HIS A 5 -42.24 12.31 3.81
C HIS A 5 -40.95 13.07 3.45
N GLN A 6 -39.96 13.04 4.34
CA GLN A 6 -38.57 13.43 4.04
C GLN A 6 -37.91 12.35 3.17
N SER A 7 -37.44 12.75 2.00
CA SER A 7 -36.64 11.93 1.07
C SER A 7 -35.20 11.81 1.57
N SER A 8 -34.74 10.58 1.80
CA SER A 8 -33.32 10.26 2.07
C SER A 8 -32.43 10.65 0.87
N PRO A 9 -31.20 11.14 1.08
CA PRO A 9 -30.29 11.45 -0.01
C PRO A 9 -29.84 10.14 -0.69
N MET A 10 -29.98 10.10 -2.02
CA MET A 10 -29.55 8.99 -2.87
C MET A 10 -28.06 8.70 -2.66
N ALA A 11 -27.74 7.51 -2.16
CA ALA A 11 -26.40 6.96 -2.23
C ALA A 11 -25.95 6.92 -3.69
N SER A 12 -24.85 7.60 -4.00
CA SER A 12 -24.23 7.54 -5.32
C SER A 12 -23.87 6.09 -5.65
N ALA A 13 -24.33 5.60 -6.80
CA ALA A 13 -24.01 4.27 -7.27
C ALA A 13 -22.48 4.08 -7.35
N PRO A 14 -21.92 2.94 -6.92
CA PRO A 14 -20.48 2.72 -6.97
C PRO A 14 -20.01 2.77 -8.43
N ALA A 15 -19.02 3.62 -8.70
CA ALA A 15 -18.40 3.72 -10.01
C ALA A 15 -17.95 2.33 -10.48
N ARG A 16 -18.46 1.88 -11.64
CA ARG A 16 -18.09 0.59 -12.26
C ARG A 16 -16.57 0.54 -12.41
N ARG A 17 -15.92 -0.34 -11.65
CA ARG A 17 -14.49 -0.67 -11.84
C ARG A 17 -14.32 -1.17 -13.28
N PRO A 18 -13.50 -0.54 -14.13
CA PRO A 18 -13.31 -1.02 -15.50
C PRO A 18 -12.76 -2.45 -15.45
N GLY A 19 -13.40 -3.34 -16.19
CA GLY A 19 -12.99 -4.74 -16.30
C GLY A 19 -11.56 -4.84 -16.85
N LEU A 20 -10.90 -5.97 -16.62
CA LEU A 20 -9.54 -6.26 -17.10
C LEU A 20 -9.35 -6.09 -18.63
N PHE A 21 -10.45 -5.95 -19.37
CA PHE A 21 -10.56 -6.02 -20.82
C PHE A 21 -11.62 -5.03 -21.35
N ASP A 22 -11.57 -3.77 -20.91
CA ASP A 22 -12.33 -2.73 -21.63
C ASP A 22 -11.79 -2.62 -23.07
N ALA A 23 -12.68 -2.60 -24.06
CA ALA A 23 -12.33 -2.61 -25.49
C ALA A 23 -11.47 -1.39 -25.88
N ALA A 24 -11.71 -0.24 -25.24
CA ALA A 24 -10.90 0.96 -25.46
C ALA A 24 -9.47 0.81 -24.89
N ALA A 25 -9.35 0.26 -23.68
CA ALA A 25 -8.05 0.00 -23.04
C ALA A 25 -7.24 -1.06 -23.80
N LEU A 26 -7.90 -2.12 -24.28
CA LEU A 26 -7.30 -3.14 -25.13
C LEU A 26 -6.75 -2.57 -26.43
N ARG A 27 -7.52 -1.69 -27.10
CA ARG A 27 -7.08 -1.05 -28.35
C ARG A 27 -5.88 -0.14 -28.11
N ALA A 28 -5.86 0.61 -27.02
CA ALA A 28 -4.72 1.42 -26.62
C ALA A 28 -3.48 0.55 -26.33
N ALA A 29 -3.64 -0.54 -25.57
CA ALA A 29 -2.54 -1.46 -25.27
C ALA A 29 -1.96 -2.14 -26.53
N LEU A 30 -2.81 -2.49 -27.51
CA LEU A 30 -2.35 -3.00 -28.81
C LEU A 30 -1.52 -1.96 -29.56
N ARG A 31 -1.96 -0.71 -29.62
CA ARG A 31 -1.19 0.38 -30.25
C ARG A 31 0.16 0.58 -29.53
N ASP A 32 0.15 0.65 -28.21
CA ASP A 32 1.35 0.84 -27.41
C ASP A 32 2.33 -0.34 -27.56
N SER A 33 1.83 -1.58 -27.73
CA SER A 33 2.68 -2.76 -27.95
C SER A 33 3.54 -2.66 -29.21
N VAL A 34 3.00 -2.02 -30.26
CA VAL A 34 3.72 -1.76 -31.52
C VAL A 34 4.70 -0.60 -31.36
N LEU A 35 4.31 0.48 -30.68
CA LEU A 35 5.21 1.60 -30.40
C LEU A 35 6.44 1.16 -29.57
N LYS A 36 6.26 0.17 -28.70
CA LYS A 36 7.32 -0.45 -27.89
C LYS A 36 8.28 -1.35 -28.68
N LEU A 37 8.11 -1.52 -30.00
CA LEU A 37 9.12 -2.13 -30.87
C LEU A 37 10.35 -1.24 -31.09
N SER A 38 10.36 -0.01 -30.56
CA SER A 38 11.52 0.87 -30.67
C SER A 38 12.80 0.21 -30.10
N PRO A 39 13.96 0.32 -30.78
CA PRO A 39 15.20 -0.30 -30.33
C PRO A 39 15.60 0.10 -28.91
N ARG A 40 15.34 1.36 -28.52
CA ARG A 40 15.64 1.88 -27.18
C ARG A 40 14.87 1.13 -26.09
N HIS A 41 13.61 0.78 -26.33
CA HIS A 41 12.78 0.01 -25.39
C HIS A 41 13.27 -1.44 -25.29
N LEU A 42 13.48 -2.08 -26.44
CA LEU A 42 13.89 -3.49 -26.49
C LEU A 42 15.25 -3.73 -25.84
N LEU A 43 16.22 -2.81 -25.96
CA LEU A 43 17.51 -2.90 -25.28
C LEU A 43 17.38 -2.93 -23.74
N GLY A 44 16.26 -2.45 -23.17
CA GLY A 44 15.95 -2.58 -21.74
C GLY A 44 15.60 -4.00 -21.29
N SER A 45 15.31 -4.91 -22.23
CA SER A 45 15.02 -6.33 -21.99
C SER A 45 15.88 -7.21 -22.94
N PRO A 46 17.03 -7.71 -22.47
CA PRO A 46 18.00 -8.41 -23.33
C PRO A 46 17.40 -9.65 -24.01
N VAL A 47 16.51 -10.36 -23.31
CA VAL A 47 15.76 -11.49 -23.85
C VAL A 47 14.94 -11.09 -25.08
N MET A 48 14.10 -10.05 -24.95
CA MET A 48 13.21 -9.62 -26.03
C MET A 48 13.99 -8.97 -27.18
N ALA A 49 15.12 -8.34 -26.90
CA ALA A 49 16.03 -7.83 -27.93
C ALA A 49 16.59 -8.95 -28.81
N VAL A 50 17.01 -10.08 -28.21
CA VAL A 50 17.51 -11.25 -28.97
C VAL A 50 16.40 -11.86 -29.83
N VAL A 51 15.19 -11.99 -29.29
CA VAL A 51 14.04 -12.47 -30.09
C VAL A 51 13.77 -11.55 -31.27
N PHE A 52 13.77 -10.23 -31.06
CA PHE A 52 13.54 -9.26 -32.14
C PHE A 52 14.65 -9.27 -33.19
N ALA A 53 15.91 -9.40 -32.77
CA ALA A 53 17.03 -9.60 -33.70
C ALA A 53 16.86 -10.88 -34.51
N GLY A 54 16.42 -11.97 -33.87
CA GLY A 54 16.05 -13.23 -34.53
C GLY A 54 14.93 -13.04 -35.56
N THR A 55 13.89 -12.26 -35.24
CA THR A 55 12.80 -11.89 -36.17
C THR A 55 13.34 -11.15 -37.40
N LEU A 56 14.22 -10.17 -37.21
CA LEU A 56 14.80 -9.41 -38.32
C LEU A 56 15.69 -10.30 -39.19
N LEU A 57 16.49 -11.17 -38.57
CA LEU A 57 17.36 -12.09 -39.28
C LEU A 57 16.56 -13.16 -40.04
N SER A 58 15.50 -13.71 -39.45
CA SER A 58 14.62 -14.68 -40.13
C SER A 58 13.91 -14.04 -41.32
N ALA A 59 13.45 -12.79 -41.18
CA ALA A 59 12.87 -12.03 -42.29
C ALA A 59 13.88 -11.83 -43.42
N LEU A 60 15.13 -11.44 -43.09
CA LEU A 60 16.19 -11.22 -44.06
C LEU A 60 16.55 -12.50 -44.83
N ILE A 61 16.70 -13.62 -44.13
CA ILE A 61 16.97 -14.94 -44.74
C ILE A 61 15.84 -15.37 -45.68
N THR A 62 14.59 -15.11 -45.27
CA THR A 62 13.41 -15.44 -46.07
C THR A 62 13.36 -14.60 -47.34
N VAL A 63 13.64 -13.29 -47.25
CA VAL A 63 13.65 -12.37 -48.39
C VAL A 63 14.83 -12.62 -49.32
N SER A 64 15.98 -13.04 -48.80
CA SER A 64 17.17 -13.37 -49.62
C SER A 64 17.05 -14.69 -50.38
N GLY A 65 15.96 -15.45 -50.17
CA GLY A 65 15.72 -16.73 -50.83
C GLY A 65 16.55 -17.89 -50.27
N GLN A 66 17.19 -17.72 -49.11
CA GLN A 66 18.06 -18.73 -48.48
C GLN A 66 17.30 -19.77 -47.62
N GLY A 67 16.02 -20.00 -47.88
CA GLY A 67 15.21 -21.01 -47.18
C GLY A 67 13.79 -21.14 -47.74
N PRO A 68 13.00 -22.12 -47.26
CA PRO A 68 11.63 -22.30 -47.72
C PRO A 68 10.76 -21.10 -47.31
N ALA A 69 10.25 -20.36 -48.30
CA ALA A 69 9.55 -19.10 -48.06
C ALA A 69 8.37 -19.23 -47.08
N GLY A 70 7.57 -20.29 -47.19
CA GLY A 70 6.44 -20.54 -46.29
C GLY A 70 6.87 -20.72 -44.83
N PHE A 71 7.92 -21.52 -44.59
CA PHE A 71 8.46 -21.75 -43.26
C PHE A 71 9.12 -20.49 -42.69
N GLY A 72 9.93 -19.79 -43.49
CA GLY A 72 10.61 -18.57 -43.07
C GLY A 72 9.65 -17.44 -42.67
N TRP A 73 8.58 -17.24 -43.45
CA TRP A 73 7.53 -16.27 -43.10
C TRP A 73 6.74 -16.69 -41.85
N ALA A 74 6.43 -17.98 -41.69
CA ALA A 74 5.76 -18.49 -40.49
C ALA A 74 6.60 -18.25 -39.23
N VAL A 75 7.89 -18.62 -39.25
CA VAL A 75 8.82 -18.36 -38.14
C VAL A 75 8.88 -16.86 -37.85
N THR A 76 9.13 -16.04 -38.86
CA THR A 76 9.21 -14.57 -38.71
C THR A 76 7.94 -13.99 -38.07
N ALA A 77 6.76 -14.40 -38.53
CA ALA A 77 5.49 -13.95 -37.99
C ALA A 77 5.31 -14.36 -36.52
N ILE A 78 5.62 -15.61 -36.17
CA ILE A 78 5.50 -16.11 -34.78
C ILE A 78 6.47 -15.37 -33.85
N LEU A 79 7.72 -15.15 -34.29
CA LEU A 79 8.69 -14.40 -33.51
C LEU A 79 8.28 -12.94 -33.30
N LEU A 80 7.76 -12.28 -34.35
CA LEU A 80 7.21 -10.92 -34.23
C LEU A 80 6.05 -10.86 -33.24
N VAL A 81 5.10 -11.80 -33.36
CA VAL A 81 3.95 -11.90 -32.44
C VAL A 81 4.40 -12.18 -31.00
N THR A 82 5.46 -12.97 -30.81
CA THR A 82 6.06 -13.23 -29.49
C THR A 82 6.55 -11.93 -28.85
N VAL A 83 7.26 -11.09 -29.62
CA VAL A 83 7.71 -9.77 -29.13
C VAL A 83 6.53 -8.87 -28.78
N LEU A 84 5.52 -8.83 -29.66
CA LEU A 84 4.31 -8.04 -29.44
C LEU A 84 3.53 -8.49 -28.20
N PHE A 85 3.43 -9.79 -27.90
CA PHE A 85 2.77 -10.27 -26.69
C PHE A 85 3.46 -9.84 -25.39
N GLY A 86 4.80 -9.82 -25.38
CA GLY A 86 5.56 -9.26 -24.24
C GLY A 86 5.28 -7.77 -24.05
N ASN A 87 5.39 -6.99 -25.12
CA ASN A 87 5.10 -5.55 -25.10
C ASN A 87 3.63 -5.26 -24.72
N PHE A 88 2.71 -6.11 -25.16
CA PHE A 88 1.30 -6.02 -24.85
C PHE A 88 1.04 -6.29 -23.35
N ALA A 89 1.68 -7.28 -22.74
CA ALA A 89 1.57 -7.54 -21.31
C ALA A 89 1.96 -6.30 -20.47
N GLU A 90 3.06 -5.65 -20.86
CA GLU A 90 3.52 -4.41 -20.23
C GLU A 90 2.54 -3.26 -20.46
N ALA A 91 2.07 -3.06 -21.69
CA ALA A 91 1.10 -2.00 -22.02
C ALA A 91 -0.24 -2.17 -21.28
N VAL A 92 -0.73 -3.41 -21.12
CA VAL A 92 -1.93 -3.70 -20.33
C VAL A 92 -1.71 -3.35 -18.84
N ALA A 93 -0.53 -3.64 -18.29
CA ALA A 93 -0.19 -3.29 -16.93
C ALA A 93 -0.18 -1.77 -16.70
N GLU A 94 0.39 -1.00 -17.63
CA GLU A 94 0.41 0.48 -17.59
C GLU A 94 -0.98 1.09 -17.76
N ALA A 95 -1.78 0.59 -18.70
CA ALA A 95 -3.12 1.11 -18.97
C ALA A 95 -4.04 1.04 -17.75
N ARG A 96 -3.89 0.00 -16.92
CA ARG A 96 -4.62 -0.14 -15.66
C ARG A 96 -4.32 0.99 -14.68
N GLY A 97 -3.08 1.47 -14.65
CA GLY A 97 -2.69 2.63 -13.86
C GLY A 97 -3.32 3.91 -14.42
N ARG A 98 -3.12 4.21 -15.71
CA ARG A 98 -3.50 5.49 -16.33
C ARG A 98 -4.96 5.91 -16.10
N GLY A 99 -5.90 4.96 -15.99
CA GLY A 99 -7.30 5.26 -15.67
C GLY A 99 -7.49 6.01 -14.34
N GLN A 100 -6.76 5.61 -13.29
CA GLN A 100 -6.79 6.29 -11.98
C GLN A 100 -6.05 7.64 -12.02
N ALA A 101 -4.94 7.75 -12.75
CA ALA A 101 -4.24 9.02 -12.93
C ALA A 101 -5.09 10.06 -13.68
N ALA A 102 -5.86 9.63 -14.68
CA ALA A 102 -6.72 10.51 -15.45
C ALA A 102 -7.86 11.11 -14.60
N SER A 103 -8.45 10.35 -13.68
CA SER A 103 -9.43 10.89 -12.73
C SER A 103 -8.81 11.91 -11.76
N LEU A 104 -7.60 11.62 -11.26
CA LEU A 104 -6.88 12.54 -10.35
C LEU A 104 -6.50 13.86 -11.07
N ARG A 105 -6.06 13.79 -12.33
CA ARG A 105 -5.74 14.99 -13.14
C ARG A 105 -6.95 15.89 -13.40
N ARG A 106 -8.12 15.30 -13.68
CA ARG A 106 -9.34 16.06 -13.93
C ARG A 106 -9.79 16.86 -12.71
N ALA A 107 -9.59 16.35 -11.50
CA ALA A 107 -9.90 17.07 -10.28
C ALA A 107 -9.08 18.36 -10.09
N ARG A 108 -7.88 18.46 -10.72
CA ARG A 108 -6.95 19.58 -10.53
C ARG A 108 -7.01 20.66 -11.61
N LYS A 109 -7.21 20.28 -12.87
CA LYS A 109 -6.95 21.17 -14.03
C LYS A 109 -7.78 22.46 -14.07
N ASP A 110 -8.89 22.50 -13.36
CA ASP A 110 -9.86 23.59 -13.40
C ASP A 110 -9.90 24.43 -12.09
N LEU A 111 -8.91 24.26 -11.20
CA LEU A 111 -8.87 24.94 -9.90
C LEU A 111 -8.27 26.35 -9.98
N VAL A 112 -9.00 27.29 -9.39
CA VAL A 112 -8.60 28.69 -9.21
C VAL A 112 -8.35 28.93 -7.73
N ALA A 113 -7.25 29.59 -7.40
CA ALA A 113 -6.81 29.86 -6.04
C ALA A 113 -6.98 31.34 -5.67
N ARG A 114 -7.43 31.61 -4.44
CA ARG A 114 -7.56 32.96 -3.88
C ARG A 114 -6.31 33.30 -3.05
N ARG A 115 -5.32 33.93 -3.69
CA ARG A 115 -4.02 34.25 -3.08
C ARG A 115 -4.07 35.61 -2.38
N VAL A 116 -3.56 35.67 -1.14
CA VAL A 116 -3.42 36.89 -0.34
C VAL A 116 -1.95 37.26 -0.14
N ALA A 117 -1.68 38.56 0.03
CA ALA A 117 -0.33 39.07 0.22
C ALA A 117 0.22 38.89 1.65
N SER A 118 -0.66 38.82 2.65
CA SER A 118 -0.27 38.65 4.06
C SER A 118 -1.33 37.90 4.88
N VAL A 119 -0.95 37.51 6.10
CA VAL A 119 -1.81 36.82 7.08
C VAL A 119 -2.99 37.70 7.55
N ARG A 120 -2.96 39.02 7.29
CA ARG A 120 -4.04 39.94 7.65
C ARG A 120 -5.24 39.93 6.68
N LEU A 121 -5.27 38.99 5.73
CA LEU A 121 -6.32 38.89 4.70
C LEU A 121 -6.45 40.20 3.89
N ASP A 122 -5.32 40.69 3.38
CA ASP A 122 -5.28 41.84 2.45
C ASP A 122 -5.95 41.48 1.10
N ALA A 123 -5.91 42.39 0.11
CA ALA A 123 -6.53 42.22 -1.21
C ALA A 123 -6.28 40.82 -1.84
N GLU A 124 -7.36 40.09 -2.06
CA GLU A 124 -7.36 38.77 -2.69
C GLU A 124 -7.07 38.88 -4.20
N THR A 125 -6.15 38.05 -4.69
CA THR A 125 -5.84 37.90 -6.12
C THR A 125 -6.18 36.50 -6.58
N SER A 126 -7.00 36.40 -7.62
CA SER A 126 -7.37 35.13 -8.23
C SER A 126 -6.28 34.67 -9.19
N VAL A 127 -5.67 33.52 -8.91
CA VAL A 127 -4.59 32.94 -9.73
C VAL A 127 -4.88 31.47 -10.04
N PRO A 128 -4.47 30.95 -11.21
CA PRO A 128 -4.56 29.52 -11.48
C PRO A 128 -3.78 28.70 -10.44
N ALA A 129 -4.33 27.59 -9.95
CA ALA A 129 -3.67 26.76 -8.95
C ALA A 129 -2.31 26.19 -9.42
N ALA A 130 -2.08 26.12 -10.74
CA ALA A 130 -0.81 25.70 -11.34
C ALA A 130 0.32 26.73 -11.19
N GLU A 131 0.01 28.00 -10.91
CA GLU A 131 0.99 29.08 -10.77
C GLU A 131 1.45 29.30 -9.32
N LEU A 132 0.81 28.64 -8.36
CA LEU A 132 1.15 28.72 -6.94
C LEU A 132 2.57 28.19 -6.69
N ARG A 133 3.31 28.91 -5.86
CA ARG A 133 4.68 28.56 -5.45
C ARG A 133 4.77 28.37 -3.94
N PRO A 134 5.77 27.61 -3.45
CA PRO A 134 6.02 27.51 -2.01
C PRO A 134 6.13 28.90 -1.36
N GLY A 135 5.43 29.09 -0.26
CA GLY A 135 5.35 30.35 0.47
C GLY A 135 4.14 31.23 0.14
N ASP A 136 3.43 30.97 -0.97
CA ASP A 136 2.17 31.66 -1.27
C ASP A 136 1.12 31.38 -0.19
N LEU A 137 0.31 32.39 0.15
CA LEU A 137 -0.78 32.28 1.10
C LEU A 137 -2.11 32.25 0.35
N VAL A 138 -2.93 31.25 0.60
CA VAL A 138 -4.22 31.05 -0.07
C VAL A 138 -5.34 30.87 0.95
N VAL A 139 -6.43 31.61 0.75
CA VAL A 139 -7.65 31.51 1.54
C VAL A 139 -8.52 30.42 0.92
N VAL A 140 -9.03 29.53 1.75
CA VAL A 140 -9.96 28.46 1.34
C VAL A 140 -11.14 28.45 2.29
N SER A 141 -12.34 28.71 1.77
CA SER A 141 -13.58 28.75 2.56
C SER A 141 -14.38 27.46 2.42
N ALA A 142 -15.33 27.23 3.33
CA ALA A 142 -16.25 26.11 3.29
C ALA A 142 -16.90 25.94 1.91
N GLY A 143 -16.83 24.73 1.36
CA GLY A 143 -17.36 24.39 0.04
C GLY A 143 -16.30 24.42 -1.08
N GLU A 144 -15.14 25.05 -0.86
CA GLU A 144 -14.07 25.14 -1.85
C GLU A 144 -13.10 23.94 -1.79
N LEU A 145 -12.36 23.77 -2.88
CA LEU A 145 -11.29 22.80 -2.99
C LEU A 145 -9.94 23.46 -2.67
N ILE A 146 -9.09 22.75 -1.95
CA ILE A 146 -7.74 23.22 -1.62
C ILE A 146 -6.90 23.21 -2.91
N PRO A 147 -6.31 24.35 -3.32
CA PRO A 147 -5.70 24.46 -4.65
C PRO A 147 -4.32 23.79 -4.76
N ALA A 148 -3.55 23.73 -3.67
CA ALA A 148 -2.23 23.14 -3.59
C ALA A 148 -1.95 22.58 -2.20
N ASP A 149 -0.99 21.67 -2.07
CA ASP A 149 -0.56 21.16 -0.77
C ASP A 149 0.08 22.29 0.06
N GLY A 150 -0.20 22.27 1.36
CA GLY A 150 0.25 23.31 2.26
C GLY A 150 0.03 22.99 3.73
N GLU A 151 0.25 24.00 4.56
CA GLU A 151 -0.02 23.98 6.00
C GLU A 151 -0.98 25.11 6.37
N ILE A 152 -1.95 24.81 7.23
CA ILE A 152 -2.84 25.82 7.79
C ILE A 152 -2.02 26.69 8.75
N VAL A 153 -1.90 27.97 8.41
CA VAL A 153 -1.22 28.97 9.26
C VAL A 153 -2.22 29.76 10.12
N HIS A 154 -3.50 29.76 9.75
CA HIS A 154 -4.57 30.38 10.54
C HIS A 154 -5.92 29.67 10.30
N GLY A 155 -6.69 29.49 11.37
CA GLY A 155 -8.02 28.86 11.35
C GLY A 155 -8.03 27.37 11.69
N LEU A 156 -9.25 26.82 11.71
CA LEU A 156 -9.60 25.43 11.97
C LEU A 156 -10.71 25.07 10.99
N ALA A 157 -10.62 23.91 10.34
CA ALA A 157 -11.70 23.43 9.47
C ALA A 157 -11.81 21.91 9.47
N THR A 158 -13.00 21.42 9.14
CA THR A 158 -13.19 20.02 8.75
C THR A 158 -12.99 19.87 7.24
N ILE A 159 -12.20 18.87 6.84
CA ILE A 159 -11.78 18.64 5.45
C ILE A 159 -12.21 17.25 5.02
N ASN A 160 -12.80 17.16 3.83
CA ASN A 160 -13.11 15.91 3.17
C ASN A 160 -11.94 15.51 2.26
N GLU A 161 -11.20 14.48 2.68
CA GLU A 161 -10.06 13.93 1.95
C GLU A 161 -10.44 12.77 1.00
N ALA A 162 -11.74 12.51 0.75
CA ALA A 162 -12.23 11.38 -0.05
C ALA A 162 -11.65 11.30 -1.47
N ALA A 163 -11.25 12.43 -2.05
CA ALA A 163 -10.62 12.46 -3.38
C ALA A 163 -9.26 11.73 -3.39
N VAL A 164 -8.60 11.62 -2.24
CA VAL A 164 -7.26 11.05 -2.07
C VAL A 164 -7.32 9.72 -1.31
N THR A 165 -8.06 9.66 -0.21
CA THR A 165 -8.15 8.48 0.66
C THR A 165 -9.26 7.52 0.22
N GLY A 166 -10.28 8.02 -0.48
CA GLY A 166 -11.49 7.26 -0.80
C GLY A 166 -12.48 7.12 0.36
N GLU A 167 -12.13 7.62 1.56
CA GLU A 167 -13.01 7.62 2.73
C GLU A 167 -13.81 8.92 2.84
N SER A 168 -15.10 8.80 3.17
CA SER A 168 -16.03 9.96 3.21
C SER A 168 -16.08 10.68 4.57
N ALA A 169 -15.35 10.20 5.58
CA ALA A 169 -15.35 10.80 6.91
C ALA A 169 -14.56 12.11 6.92
N PRO A 170 -15.13 13.22 7.43
CA PRO A 170 -14.40 14.49 7.59
C PRO A 170 -13.26 14.37 8.59
N VAL A 171 -12.12 15.00 8.28
CA VAL A 171 -10.97 15.11 9.17
C VAL A 171 -10.82 16.55 9.66
N LEU A 172 -10.63 16.75 10.97
CA LEU A 172 -10.39 18.07 11.56
C LEU A 172 -8.91 18.46 11.41
N ARG A 173 -8.64 19.66 10.90
CA ARG A 173 -7.30 20.21 10.69
C ARG A 173 -7.21 21.61 11.30
N GLU A 174 -6.11 21.89 12.01
CA GLU A 174 -5.95 23.11 12.82
C GLU A 174 -4.56 23.73 12.67
N ALA A 175 -4.50 25.06 12.62
CA ALA A 175 -3.25 25.81 12.65
C ALA A 175 -2.41 25.53 13.91
N GLY A 176 -1.09 25.48 13.77
CA GLY A 176 -0.16 25.37 14.91
C GLY A 176 -0.13 23.99 15.60
N THR A 177 -0.81 22.99 15.03
CA THR A 177 -0.76 21.59 15.49
C THR A 177 -0.02 20.72 14.46
N ASP A 178 0.37 19.50 14.86
CA ASP A 178 0.92 18.49 13.93
C ASP A 178 -0.08 18.07 12.83
N ARG A 179 -1.35 18.45 12.98
CA ARG A 179 -2.44 18.21 12.02
C ARG A 179 -2.75 19.42 11.14
N SER A 180 -1.84 20.38 11.00
CA SER A 180 -2.02 21.56 10.15
C SER A 180 -1.88 21.27 8.64
N GLY A 181 -1.29 20.14 8.25
CA GLY A 181 -1.05 19.81 6.84
C GLY A 181 -2.34 19.52 6.06
N VAL A 182 -2.43 20.08 4.85
CA VAL A 182 -3.57 19.90 3.92
C VAL A 182 -3.10 19.52 2.52
N ILE A 183 -3.98 18.84 1.77
CA ILE A 183 -3.67 18.24 0.47
C ILE A 183 -4.49 18.92 -0.62
N GLY A 184 -3.84 19.30 -1.72
CA GLY A 184 -4.48 19.86 -2.89
C GLY A 184 -5.52 18.89 -3.50
N GLY A 185 -6.68 19.42 -3.90
CA GLY A 185 -7.81 18.66 -4.44
C GLY A 185 -8.76 18.07 -3.40
N THR A 186 -8.48 18.24 -2.10
CA THR A 186 -9.43 17.91 -1.01
C THR A 186 -10.40 19.07 -0.77
N LYS A 187 -11.54 18.82 -0.11
CA LYS A 187 -12.62 19.82 0.02
C LYS A 187 -12.76 20.31 1.46
N VAL A 188 -12.77 21.62 1.66
CA VAL A 188 -13.10 22.23 2.96
C VAL A 188 -14.60 22.15 3.18
N LEU A 189 -15.03 21.63 4.34
CA LEU A 189 -16.44 21.45 4.68
C LEU A 189 -16.97 22.50 5.65
N SER A 190 -16.14 22.98 6.57
CA SER A 190 -16.52 23.99 7.56
C SER A 190 -15.49 25.11 7.63
N ASP A 191 -15.96 26.29 8.04
CA ASP A 191 -15.14 27.46 8.37
C ASP A 191 -14.26 27.97 7.20
N GLU A 192 -13.29 28.81 7.53
CA GLU A 192 -12.32 29.37 6.59
C GLU A 192 -10.91 29.19 7.14
N ILE A 193 -9.99 28.78 6.26
CA ILE A 193 -8.59 28.52 6.61
C ILE A 193 -7.66 29.30 5.69
N LEU A 194 -6.56 29.76 6.28
CA LEU A 194 -5.43 30.32 5.54
C LEU A 194 -4.35 29.26 5.41
N VAL A 195 -4.05 28.86 4.18
CA VAL A 195 -3.08 27.81 3.86
C VAL A 195 -1.84 28.43 3.25
N LYS A 196 -0.66 28.10 3.80
CA LYS A 196 0.63 28.41 3.19
C LYS A 196 1.05 27.25 2.30
N VAL A 197 1.23 27.51 1.01
CA VAL A 197 1.65 26.52 0.02
C VAL A 197 3.05 26.02 0.38
N THR A 198 3.23 24.71 0.40
CA THR A 198 4.54 24.07 0.66
C THR A 198 5.08 23.33 -0.55
N ALA A 199 4.22 22.83 -1.45
CA ALA A 199 4.64 22.05 -2.60
C ALA A 199 4.99 22.92 -3.82
N GLU A 200 6.05 22.52 -4.55
CA GLU A 200 6.39 23.08 -5.86
C GLU A 200 5.43 22.60 -6.96
N PRO A 201 5.23 23.40 -8.03
CA PRO A 201 4.50 22.95 -9.22
C PRO A 201 5.08 21.65 -9.79
N GLY A 202 4.23 20.62 -9.96
CA GLY A 202 4.66 19.30 -10.45
C GLY A 202 5.14 18.35 -9.34
N HIS A 203 5.26 18.83 -8.11
CA HIS A 203 5.67 18.05 -6.94
C HIS A 203 4.57 17.97 -5.86
N SER A 204 3.31 18.26 -6.21
CA SER A 204 2.18 18.04 -5.31
C SER A 204 1.95 16.55 -5.03
N PHE A 205 1.17 16.26 -4.00
CA PHE A 205 0.77 14.91 -3.62
C PHE A 205 0.10 14.17 -4.77
N LEU A 206 -0.84 14.84 -5.43
CA LEU A 206 -1.52 14.33 -6.63
C LEU A 206 -0.54 14.10 -7.78
N ASP A 207 0.43 15.00 -8.00
CA ASP A 207 1.44 14.83 -9.06
C ASP A 207 2.31 13.60 -8.80
N ARG A 208 2.69 13.36 -7.55
CA ARG A 208 3.42 12.15 -7.16
C ARG A 208 2.58 10.90 -7.40
N MET A 209 1.29 10.90 -7.05
CA MET A 209 0.38 9.80 -7.36
C MET A 209 0.30 9.55 -8.87
N ILE A 210 0.13 10.61 -9.68
CA ILE A 210 0.07 10.52 -11.14
C ILE A 210 1.38 9.95 -11.70
N ALA A 211 2.54 10.47 -11.29
CA ALA A 211 3.84 10.02 -11.77
C ALA A 211 4.13 8.54 -11.46
N LEU A 212 3.69 8.07 -10.29
CA LEU A 212 3.81 6.66 -9.88
C LEU A 212 2.92 5.75 -10.74
N VAL A 213 1.69 6.17 -10.97
CA VAL A 213 0.70 5.44 -11.76
C VAL A 213 1.06 5.37 -13.25
N GLU A 214 1.67 6.43 -13.78
CA GLU A 214 2.13 6.47 -15.17
C GLU A 214 3.47 5.78 -15.40
N GLY A 215 4.14 5.32 -14.34
CA GLY A 215 5.41 4.59 -14.42
C GLY A 215 6.62 5.47 -14.79
N ALA A 216 6.46 6.79 -14.84
CA ALA A 216 7.50 7.73 -15.29
C ALA A 216 8.75 7.76 -14.39
N ASN A 217 8.60 7.41 -13.10
CA ASN A 217 9.70 7.35 -12.12
C ASN A 217 10.02 5.92 -11.63
N ARG A 218 9.64 4.88 -12.39
CA ARG A 218 9.92 3.50 -11.99
C ARG A 218 11.37 3.12 -12.24
N GLN A 219 12.11 2.88 -11.16
CA GLN A 219 13.38 2.16 -11.21
C GLN A 219 13.14 0.64 -11.12
N LYS A 220 14.00 -0.15 -11.80
CA LYS A 220 14.00 -1.61 -11.64
C LYS A 220 14.38 -1.95 -10.19
N THR A 221 13.68 -2.91 -9.62
CA THR A 221 13.90 -3.34 -8.23
C THR A 221 15.07 -4.32 -8.13
N PRO A 222 15.67 -4.51 -6.94
CA PRO A 222 16.81 -5.43 -6.77
C PRO A 222 16.56 -6.85 -7.30
N ASN A 223 15.41 -7.46 -6.98
CA ASN A 223 15.05 -8.78 -7.49
C ASN A 223 14.77 -8.76 -9.00
N GLU A 224 14.17 -7.67 -9.53
CA GLU A 224 13.99 -7.52 -10.98
C GLU A 224 15.33 -7.45 -11.70
N ILE A 225 16.31 -6.74 -11.15
CA ILE A 225 17.68 -6.64 -11.67
C ILE A 225 18.36 -8.01 -11.62
N ALA A 226 18.32 -8.69 -10.47
CA ALA A 226 18.93 -10.01 -10.29
C ALA A 226 18.35 -11.03 -11.27
N LEU A 227 17.02 -11.07 -11.42
CA LEU A 227 16.38 -11.94 -12.39
C LEU A 227 16.72 -11.55 -13.83
N THR A 228 16.78 -10.25 -14.14
CA THR A 228 17.21 -9.79 -15.48
C THR A 228 18.63 -10.26 -15.81
N MET A 229 19.56 -10.19 -14.84
CA MET A 229 20.94 -10.67 -14.99
C MET A 229 20.98 -12.19 -15.21
N LEU A 230 20.21 -12.96 -14.44
CA LEU A 230 20.11 -14.41 -14.61
C LEU A 230 19.57 -14.77 -16.01
N LEU A 231 18.49 -14.13 -16.43
CA LEU A 231 17.88 -14.35 -17.75
C LEU A 231 18.82 -13.94 -18.88
N ALA A 232 19.56 -12.84 -18.72
CA ALA A 232 20.56 -12.40 -19.69
C ALA A 232 21.73 -13.40 -19.79
N ALA A 233 22.24 -13.90 -18.67
CA ALA A 233 23.31 -14.89 -18.63
C ALA A 233 22.88 -16.21 -19.29
N MET A 234 21.67 -16.69 -19.01
CA MET A 234 21.09 -17.85 -19.68
C MET A 234 20.91 -17.63 -21.19
N THR A 235 20.39 -16.45 -21.56
CA THR A 235 20.21 -16.08 -22.97
C THR A 235 21.53 -16.07 -23.73
N LEU A 236 22.57 -15.46 -23.14
CA LEU A 236 23.90 -15.43 -23.72
C LEU A 236 24.49 -16.84 -23.83
N THR A 237 24.29 -17.68 -22.81
CA THR A 237 24.74 -19.08 -22.83
C THR A 237 24.08 -19.84 -23.98
N PHE A 238 22.76 -19.76 -24.13
CA PHE A 238 22.06 -20.41 -25.24
C PHE A 238 22.44 -19.83 -26.61
N LEU A 239 22.66 -18.52 -26.68
CA LEU A 239 23.14 -17.88 -27.91
C LEU A 239 24.50 -18.46 -28.32
N ILE A 240 25.46 -18.56 -27.39
CA ILE A 240 26.78 -19.14 -27.67
C ILE A 240 26.65 -20.61 -28.09
N VAL A 241 25.85 -21.40 -27.36
CA VAL A 241 25.61 -22.81 -27.69
C VAL A 241 25.05 -22.95 -29.10
N VAL A 242 23.97 -22.24 -29.43
CA VAL A 242 23.33 -22.32 -30.75
C VAL A 242 24.24 -21.77 -31.85
N ALA A 243 24.97 -20.69 -31.62
CA ALA A 243 25.92 -20.12 -32.57
C ALA A 243 27.11 -21.06 -32.85
N SER A 244 27.47 -21.93 -31.90
CA SER A 244 28.52 -22.94 -32.09
C SER A 244 28.06 -24.20 -32.84
N LEU A 245 26.75 -24.48 -32.86
CA LEU A 245 26.20 -25.68 -33.50
C LEU A 245 26.55 -25.82 -34.99
N PRO A 246 26.51 -24.78 -35.84
CA PRO A 246 26.93 -24.89 -37.24
C PRO A 246 28.36 -25.41 -37.42
N ALA A 247 29.30 -24.95 -36.58
CA ALA A 247 30.70 -25.37 -36.66
C ALA A 247 30.86 -26.84 -36.24
N ILE A 248 30.19 -27.26 -35.16
CA ILE A 248 30.21 -28.64 -34.67
C ILE A 248 29.53 -29.58 -35.67
N ALA A 249 28.35 -29.20 -36.16
CA ALA A 249 27.60 -29.96 -37.15
C ALA A 249 28.39 -30.09 -38.46
N GLY A 250 29.02 -28.99 -38.92
CA GLY A 250 29.87 -29.01 -40.10
C GLY A 250 31.07 -29.95 -39.97
N PHE A 251 31.68 -30.05 -38.78
CA PHE A 251 32.77 -31.01 -38.53
C PHE A 251 32.34 -32.47 -38.73
N VAL A 252 31.07 -32.80 -38.41
CA VAL A 252 30.50 -34.15 -38.63
C VAL A 252 29.74 -34.27 -39.97
N GLY A 253 29.87 -33.30 -40.87
CA GLY A 253 29.25 -33.30 -42.21
C GLY A 253 27.76 -32.96 -42.24
N VAL A 254 27.20 -32.43 -41.16
CA VAL A 254 25.78 -32.06 -41.03
C VAL A 254 25.59 -30.56 -41.25
N HIS A 255 24.66 -30.20 -42.13
CA HIS A 255 24.28 -28.81 -42.36
C HIS A 255 22.98 -28.50 -41.62
N VAL A 256 22.97 -27.43 -40.82
CA VAL A 256 21.80 -27.01 -40.06
C VAL A 256 21.22 -25.74 -40.66
N ASP A 257 19.92 -25.74 -40.93
CA ASP A 257 19.20 -24.57 -41.46
C ASP A 257 19.28 -23.38 -40.46
N PRO A 258 19.78 -22.20 -40.88
CA PRO A 258 19.77 -21.00 -40.06
C PRO A 258 18.40 -20.63 -39.47
N LEU A 259 17.29 -20.86 -40.19
CA LEU A 259 15.94 -20.62 -39.68
C LEU A 259 15.59 -21.55 -38.52
N LEU A 260 16.03 -22.81 -38.58
CA LEU A 260 15.86 -23.77 -37.48
C LEU A 260 16.71 -23.41 -36.26
N LEU A 261 17.90 -22.84 -36.46
CA LEU A 261 18.74 -22.36 -35.37
C LEU A 261 18.13 -21.15 -34.66
N ILE A 262 17.57 -20.20 -35.41
CA ILE A 262 16.85 -19.05 -34.83
C ILE A 262 15.63 -19.55 -34.04
N ALA A 263 14.86 -20.48 -34.61
CA ALA A 263 13.71 -21.08 -33.95
C ALA A 263 14.10 -21.80 -32.65
N LEU A 264 15.16 -22.62 -32.71
CA LEU A 264 15.73 -23.31 -31.54
C LEU A 264 16.13 -22.30 -30.47
N LEU A 265 16.91 -21.27 -30.82
CA LEU A 265 17.37 -20.26 -29.89
C LEU A 265 16.21 -19.59 -29.15
N VAL A 266 15.17 -19.14 -29.86
CA VAL A 266 14.03 -18.46 -29.24
C VAL A 266 13.19 -19.41 -28.37
N CYS A 267 13.12 -20.70 -28.72
CA CYS A 267 12.47 -21.68 -27.86
C CYS A 267 13.25 -21.93 -26.56
N LEU A 268 14.58 -21.93 -26.60
CA LEU A 268 15.42 -22.18 -25.42
C LEU A 268 15.54 -20.99 -24.49
N ILE A 269 15.53 -19.77 -25.02
CA ILE A 269 15.60 -18.56 -24.20
C ILE A 269 14.34 -18.44 -23.34
N PRO A 270 14.44 -17.97 -22.08
CA PRO A 270 13.31 -17.82 -21.15
C PRO A 270 12.41 -16.61 -21.50
N THR A 271 11.84 -16.61 -22.71
CA THR A 271 11.00 -15.52 -23.25
C THR A 271 9.73 -15.29 -22.45
N THR A 272 9.13 -16.35 -21.89
CA THR A 272 7.90 -16.27 -21.10
C THR A 272 8.05 -15.33 -19.91
N ILE A 273 9.06 -15.55 -19.06
CA ILE A 273 9.32 -14.66 -17.92
C ILE A 273 9.94 -13.34 -18.36
N GLY A 274 10.81 -13.34 -19.39
CA GLY A 274 11.43 -12.12 -19.92
C GLY A 274 10.43 -11.08 -20.43
N GLY A 275 9.32 -11.52 -21.04
CA GLY A 275 8.23 -10.65 -21.49
C GLY A 275 7.25 -10.23 -20.39
N LEU A 276 7.08 -11.03 -19.34
CA LEU A 276 6.11 -10.77 -18.27
C LEU A 276 6.69 -10.01 -17.07
N LEU A 277 8.02 -10.01 -16.90
CA LEU A 277 8.68 -9.43 -15.74
C LEU A 277 8.33 -7.94 -15.49
N PRO A 278 8.34 -7.04 -16.50
CA PRO A 278 7.92 -5.64 -16.30
C PRO A 278 6.46 -5.52 -15.87
N ALA A 279 5.57 -6.33 -16.46
CA ALA A 279 4.14 -6.30 -16.16
C ALA A 279 3.85 -6.69 -14.70
N ILE A 280 4.58 -7.67 -14.14
CA ILE A 280 4.47 -8.06 -12.72
C ILE A 280 4.89 -6.91 -11.81
N GLY A 281 5.96 -6.19 -12.17
CA GLY A 281 6.45 -5.01 -11.46
C GLY A 281 5.38 -3.92 -11.36
N ILE A 282 4.84 -3.53 -12.52
CA ILE A 282 3.82 -2.47 -12.65
C ILE A 282 2.52 -2.88 -11.95
N ALA A 283 2.09 -4.13 -12.11
CA ALA A 283 0.90 -4.64 -11.42
C ALA A 283 1.05 -4.62 -9.90
N GLY A 284 2.24 -4.92 -9.36
CA GLY A 284 2.53 -4.83 -7.92
C GLY A 284 2.32 -3.43 -7.37
N MET A 285 2.87 -2.40 -8.05
CA MET A 285 2.67 -1.00 -7.65
C MET A 285 1.20 -0.58 -7.71
N ASN A 286 0.50 -0.96 -8.78
CA ASN A 286 -0.93 -0.67 -8.93
C ASN A 286 -1.77 -1.33 -7.82
N ARG A 287 -1.39 -2.52 -7.34
CA ARG A 287 -2.05 -3.18 -6.20
C ARG A 287 -1.78 -2.48 -4.88
N ALA A 288 -0.55 -2.01 -4.64
CA ALA A 288 -0.23 -1.22 -3.46
C ALA A 288 -1.07 0.07 -3.40
N LEU A 289 -1.18 0.78 -4.53
CA LEU A 289 -2.03 1.97 -4.62
C LEU A 289 -3.52 1.63 -4.47
N SER A 290 -3.98 0.51 -5.03
CA SER A 290 -5.36 0.03 -4.85
C SER A 290 -5.66 -0.38 -3.40
N ALA A 291 -4.63 -0.64 -2.60
CA ALA A 291 -4.71 -0.84 -1.17
C ALA A 291 -4.59 0.48 -0.39
N ASN A 292 -4.67 1.64 -1.06
CA ASN A 292 -4.51 2.98 -0.50
C ASN A 292 -3.12 3.21 0.12
N VAL A 293 -2.08 2.63 -0.47
CA VAL A 293 -0.69 2.88 -0.06
C VAL A 293 0.12 3.44 -1.21
N LEU A 294 0.66 4.64 -1.00
CA LEU A 294 1.49 5.34 -1.96
C LEU A 294 2.95 4.94 -1.77
N ALA A 295 3.47 4.06 -2.64
CA ALA A 295 4.88 3.70 -2.64
C ALA A 295 5.67 4.68 -3.53
N LYS A 296 6.73 5.33 -3.01
CA LYS A 296 7.57 6.24 -3.80
C LYS A 296 8.38 5.54 -4.89
N SER A 297 8.55 4.23 -4.78
CA SER A 297 9.22 3.40 -5.78
C SER A 297 8.72 1.95 -5.75
N GLY A 298 8.91 1.22 -6.85
CA GLY A 298 8.67 -0.22 -6.87
C GLY A 298 9.56 -0.99 -5.90
N LYS A 299 10.73 -0.45 -5.54
CA LYS A 299 11.64 -1.06 -4.56
C LYS A 299 10.97 -1.17 -3.19
N ALA A 300 10.26 -0.13 -2.74
CA ALA A 300 9.60 -0.16 -1.44
C ALA A 300 8.53 -1.27 -1.35
N VAL A 301 7.73 -1.46 -2.41
CA VAL A 301 6.72 -2.54 -2.49
C VAL A 301 7.36 -3.92 -2.44
N GLU A 302 8.49 -4.09 -3.14
CA GLU A 302 9.21 -5.35 -3.17
C GLU A 302 9.84 -5.69 -1.82
N VAL A 303 10.61 -4.75 -1.26
CA VAL A 303 11.31 -4.93 0.01
C VAL A 303 10.31 -5.19 1.13
N ALA A 304 9.11 -4.57 1.08
CA ALA A 304 8.04 -4.86 2.04
C ALA A 304 7.60 -6.34 2.06
N GLY A 305 7.76 -7.06 0.95
CA GLY A 305 7.50 -8.51 0.89
C GLY A 305 8.53 -9.36 1.65
N ASP A 306 9.75 -8.86 1.78
CA ASP A 306 10.89 -9.53 2.43
C ASP A 306 11.17 -9.00 3.85
N VAL A 307 10.33 -8.10 4.38
CA VAL A 307 10.48 -7.60 5.76
C VAL A 307 10.43 -8.73 6.77
N ASP A 308 11.39 -8.74 7.70
CA ASP A 308 11.50 -9.70 8.79
C ASP A 308 10.99 -9.12 10.12
N VAL A 309 11.22 -7.83 10.34
CA VAL A 309 10.87 -7.14 11.58
C VAL A 309 10.10 -5.88 11.27
N LEU A 310 8.94 -5.75 11.90
CA LEU A 310 8.10 -4.56 11.85
C LEU A 310 8.19 -3.83 13.18
N LEU A 311 8.74 -2.62 13.15
CA LEU A 311 8.74 -1.67 14.25
C LEU A 311 7.53 -0.75 14.11
N LEU A 312 6.73 -0.65 15.16
CA LEU A 312 5.57 0.22 15.20
C LEU A 312 5.73 1.21 16.34
N ASP A 313 5.56 2.50 16.06
CA ASP A 313 5.25 3.42 17.13
C ASP A 313 3.92 3.03 17.79
N LYS A 314 3.72 3.33 19.06
CA LYS A 314 2.48 3.01 19.75
C LYS A 314 1.39 4.03 19.41
N THR A 315 1.70 5.32 19.61
CA THR A 315 0.70 6.40 19.57
C THR A 315 0.22 6.61 18.15
N GLY A 316 -1.11 6.72 17.95
CA GLY A 316 -1.70 6.93 16.63
C GLY A 316 -1.62 5.71 15.70
N THR A 317 -0.74 4.76 15.99
CA THR A 317 -0.52 3.54 15.22
C THR A 317 -1.26 2.37 15.88
N ILE A 318 -0.73 1.75 16.94
CA ILE A 318 -1.38 0.61 17.61
C ILE A 318 -2.68 1.05 18.30
N THR A 319 -2.65 2.24 18.89
CA THR A 319 -3.78 2.82 19.62
C THR A 319 -4.40 3.98 18.85
N HIS A 320 -5.55 4.47 19.31
CA HIS A 320 -6.17 5.66 18.73
C HIS A 320 -5.36 6.95 18.94
N GLY A 321 -4.33 6.94 19.80
CA GLY A 321 -3.45 8.06 20.09
C GLY A 321 -3.99 9.02 21.16
N ASP A 322 -5.31 9.21 21.21
CA ASP A 322 -5.98 9.98 22.25
C ASP A 322 -6.46 9.06 23.39
N ARG A 323 -6.12 9.35 24.65
CA ARG A 323 -6.60 8.56 25.80
C ARG A 323 -8.11 8.69 25.95
N GLN A 324 -8.83 7.56 25.93
CA GLN A 324 -10.28 7.51 25.98
C GLN A 324 -10.76 7.05 27.35
N ALA A 325 -11.89 7.58 27.80
CA ALA A 325 -12.58 7.07 28.97
C ALA A 325 -13.02 5.62 28.78
N THR A 326 -12.64 4.75 29.72
CA THR A 326 -12.95 3.32 29.69
C THR A 326 -13.80 2.87 30.87
N VAL A 327 -13.50 3.37 32.08
CA VAL A 327 -14.14 2.90 33.33
C VAL A 327 -14.44 4.05 34.30
N PHE A 328 -15.57 3.97 34.99
CA PHE A 328 -15.95 4.85 36.11
C PHE A 328 -15.71 4.11 37.43
N HIS A 329 -14.74 4.59 38.22
CA HIS A 329 -14.40 4.04 39.55
C HIS A 329 -15.00 4.93 40.65
N ALA A 330 -16.20 4.59 41.13
CA ALA A 330 -16.85 5.28 42.24
C ALA A 330 -16.14 5.02 43.58
N LEU A 331 -16.14 6.02 44.47
CA LEU A 331 -15.70 5.84 45.86
C LEU A 331 -16.76 5.10 46.68
N SER A 332 -16.36 4.56 47.82
CA SER A 332 -17.28 3.90 48.75
C SER A 332 -18.42 4.83 49.15
N GLY A 333 -19.66 4.35 48.99
CA GLY A 333 -20.87 5.12 49.31
C GLY A 333 -21.37 6.05 48.20
N VAL A 334 -20.70 6.08 47.04
CA VAL A 334 -21.15 6.82 45.85
C VAL A 334 -21.70 5.82 44.83
N ASP A 335 -22.89 6.08 44.30
CA ASP A 335 -23.43 5.28 43.20
C ASP A 335 -22.65 5.57 41.91
N VAL A 336 -22.31 4.50 41.18
CA VAL A 336 -21.62 4.62 39.87
C VAL A 336 -22.47 5.44 38.89
N ALA A 337 -23.80 5.36 38.96
CA ALA A 337 -24.67 6.19 38.14
C ALA A 337 -24.50 7.69 38.43
N GLN A 338 -24.32 8.07 39.70
CA GLN A 338 -24.08 9.45 40.12
C GLN A 338 -22.72 9.97 39.61
N LEU A 339 -21.64 9.18 39.78
CA LEU A 339 -20.32 9.54 39.24
C LEU A 339 -20.38 9.74 37.72
N ARG A 340 -21.04 8.82 37.01
CA ARG A 340 -21.17 8.85 35.56
C ARG A 340 -21.94 10.08 35.06
N GLU A 341 -23.03 10.44 35.74
CA GLU A 341 -23.78 11.66 35.45
C GLU A 341 -22.90 12.91 35.63
N ALA A 342 -22.25 13.03 36.80
CA ALA A 342 -21.38 14.16 37.10
C ALA A 342 -20.20 14.27 36.11
N ALA A 343 -19.60 13.14 35.73
CA ALA A 343 -18.51 13.08 34.75
C ALA A 343 -18.98 13.53 33.35
N MET A 344 -20.19 13.11 32.93
CA MET A 344 -20.77 13.54 31.65
C MET A 344 -21.04 15.04 31.66
N LEU A 345 -21.74 15.55 32.68
CA LEU A 345 -22.14 16.95 32.80
C LEU A 345 -20.93 17.90 32.82
N SER A 346 -19.90 17.55 33.59
CA SER A 346 -18.63 18.30 33.64
C SER A 346 -17.79 18.22 32.35
N SER A 347 -18.13 17.32 31.43
CA SER A 347 -17.42 17.12 30.15
C SER A 347 -18.16 17.69 28.93
N LEU A 348 -19.41 18.15 29.06
CA LEU A 348 -20.21 18.62 27.91
C LEU A 348 -19.58 19.79 27.17
N ALA A 349 -18.94 20.71 27.89
CA ALA A 349 -18.24 21.87 27.35
C ALA A 349 -16.72 21.70 27.28
N ASP A 350 -16.23 20.48 27.45
CA ASP A 350 -14.81 20.16 27.35
C ASP A 350 -14.47 19.75 25.91
N PRO A 351 -13.80 20.62 25.11
CA PRO A 351 -13.57 20.36 23.70
C PRO A 351 -12.51 19.29 23.44
N THR A 352 -11.79 18.88 24.48
CA THR A 352 -10.67 17.92 24.41
C THR A 352 -11.16 16.52 24.00
N PRO A 353 -10.29 15.70 23.37
CA PRO A 353 -10.58 14.29 23.11
C PRO A 353 -11.01 13.53 24.37
N GLU A 354 -10.36 13.81 25.51
CA GLU A 354 -10.68 13.24 26.81
C GLU A 354 -12.10 13.61 27.24
N GLY A 355 -12.48 14.88 27.16
CA GLY A 355 -13.83 15.36 27.44
C GLY A 355 -14.90 14.65 26.61
N LYS A 356 -14.71 14.63 25.30
CA LYS A 356 -15.62 13.96 24.36
C LYS A 356 -15.73 12.46 24.64
N SER A 357 -14.64 11.80 25.01
CA SER A 357 -14.63 10.37 25.33
C SER A 357 -15.46 10.01 26.57
N ILE A 358 -15.44 10.87 27.61
CA ILE A 358 -16.25 10.68 28.82
C ILE A 358 -17.74 10.78 28.50
N VAL A 359 -18.13 11.79 27.72
CA VAL A 359 -19.52 11.96 27.27
C VAL A 359 -19.99 10.75 26.46
N ARG A 360 -19.13 10.23 25.56
CA ARG A 360 -19.42 9.04 24.76
C ARG A 360 -19.62 7.80 25.65
N LEU A 361 -18.68 7.52 26.56
CA LEU A 361 -18.76 6.36 27.47
C LEU A 361 -20.02 6.41 28.35
N ALA A 362 -20.36 7.58 28.90
CA ALA A 362 -21.56 7.74 29.71
C ALA A 362 -22.84 7.40 28.92
N ARG A 363 -22.93 7.87 27.66
CA ARG A 363 -24.06 7.58 26.76
C ARG A 363 -24.15 6.11 26.36
N GLU A 364 -23.02 5.48 26.04
CA GLU A 364 -22.96 4.04 25.70
C GLU A 364 -23.43 3.15 26.86
N GLN A 365 -23.21 3.58 28.10
CA GLN A 365 -23.70 2.89 29.29
C GLN A 365 -25.16 3.23 29.65
N GLY A 366 -25.88 3.99 28.81
CA GLY A 366 -27.32 4.25 28.94
C GLY A 366 -27.70 5.55 29.63
N LEU A 367 -26.80 6.53 29.79
CA LEU A 367 -27.22 7.88 30.19
C LEU A 367 -27.84 8.63 29.00
N PRO A 368 -29.04 9.22 29.13
CA PRO A 368 -29.64 10.04 28.08
C PRO A 368 -28.86 11.35 27.87
N PRO A 369 -28.98 11.98 26.69
CA PRO A 369 -28.43 13.32 26.46
C PRO A 369 -29.02 14.30 27.48
N ALA A 370 -28.16 14.95 28.25
CA ALA A 370 -28.56 16.02 29.15
C ALA A 370 -28.12 17.35 28.56
N ASP A 371 -29.05 18.29 28.41
CA ASP A 371 -28.78 19.70 28.13
C ASP A 371 -29.42 20.52 29.26
N PRO A 372 -28.72 20.66 30.40
CA PRO A 372 -29.30 21.29 31.58
C PRO A 372 -29.59 22.78 31.32
N ALA A 373 -30.87 23.15 31.38
CA ALA A 373 -31.30 24.53 31.19
C ALA A 373 -30.70 25.46 32.26
N GLY A 374 -30.09 26.56 31.82
CA GLY A 374 -29.47 27.55 32.71
C GLY A 374 -28.11 27.14 33.29
N ALA A 375 -27.47 26.09 32.78
CA ALA A 375 -26.15 25.66 33.20
C ALA A 375 -25.06 26.67 32.77
N GLU A 376 -24.16 27.00 33.69
CA GLU A 376 -22.95 27.76 33.40
C GLU A 376 -21.77 26.80 33.26
N PHE A 377 -21.23 26.70 32.05
CA PHE A 377 -20.15 25.76 31.75
C PHE A 377 -18.78 26.38 32.02
N VAL A 378 -17.91 25.61 32.68
CA VAL A 378 -16.51 25.94 32.88
C VAL A 378 -15.68 25.15 31.88
N ALA A 379 -15.24 25.84 30.82
CA ALA A 379 -14.40 25.25 29.79
C ALA A 379 -13.05 24.78 30.37
N PHE A 380 -12.48 23.73 29.77
CA PHE A 380 -11.16 23.25 30.13
C PHE A 380 -10.09 24.31 29.83
N THR A 381 -9.17 24.52 30.78
CA THR A 381 -7.94 25.30 30.53
C THR A 381 -6.71 24.56 31.03
N ALA A 382 -5.59 24.67 30.30
CA ALA A 382 -4.34 24.01 30.66
C ALA A 382 -3.77 24.50 32.02
N GLN A 383 -4.06 25.74 32.40
CA GLN A 383 -3.62 26.33 33.68
C GLN A 383 -4.37 25.71 34.86
N THR A 384 -5.69 25.49 34.72
CA THR A 384 -6.51 24.93 35.78
C THR A 384 -6.48 23.40 35.78
N ARG A 385 -6.21 22.78 34.62
CA ARG A 385 -6.24 21.32 34.38
C ARG A 385 -7.57 20.67 34.82
N MET A 386 -8.65 21.44 34.73
CA MET A 386 -10.01 21.03 35.10
C MET A 386 -11.05 21.67 34.18
N SER A 387 -12.22 21.05 34.10
CA SER A 387 -13.43 21.53 33.44
C SER A 387 -14.64 21.21 34.32
N GLY A 388 -15.80 21.80 34.01
CA GLY A 388 -16.97 21.59 34.85
C GLY A 388 -18.23 22.29 34.41
N VAL A 389 -19.21 22.24 35.29
CA VAL A 389 -20.50 22.90 35.12
C VAL A 389 -21.05 23.33 36.47
N ASP A 390 -21.67 24.51 36.50
CA ASP A 390 -22.47 25.00 37.60
C ASP A 390 -23.94 24.97 37.20
N LEU A 391 -24.72 24.22 37.97
CA LEU A 391 -26.15 24.04 37.76
C LEU A 391 -26.91 24.88 38.77
N PRO A 392 -27.79 25.79 38.32
CA PRO A 392 -28.63 26.55 39.21
C PRO A 392 -29.61 25.63 39.96
N ALA A 393 -30.12 26.12 41.09
CA ALA A 393 -31.17 25.40 41.81
C ALA A 393 -32.39 25.23 40.90
N ASN A 394 -32.89 24.00 40.76
CA ASN A 394 -34.07 23.70 39.97
C ASN A 394 -35.15 23.05 40.85
N GLY A 395 -36.13 23.84 41.26
CA GLY A 395 -37.21 23.39 42.15
C GLY A 395 -36.69 22.89 43.51
N MET A 396 -36.83 21.59 43.80
CA MET A 396 -36.38 20.96 45.05
C MET A 396 -34.88 20.63 45.08
N GLN A 397 -34.14 20.77 43.97
CA GLN A 397 -32.71 20.44 43.94
C GLN A 397 -31.83 21.66 44.24
N PRO A 398 -30.86 21.56 45.17
CA PRO A 398 -29.92 22.63 45.47
C PRO A 398 -28.99 22.89 44.27
N PRO A 399 -28.32 24.06 44.22
CA PRO A 399 -27.34 24.33 43.18
C PRO A 399 -26.19 23.31 43.27
N ARG A 400 -25.77 22.78 42.11
CA ARG A 400 -24.70 21.77 42.01
C ARG A 400 -23.51 22.41 41.30
N SER A 401 -22.32 22.33 41.91
CA SER A 401 -21.08 22.73 41.25
C SER A 401 -20.25 21.48 41.00
N ILE A 402 -20.08 21.09 39.75
CA ILE A 402 -19.42 19.84 39.37
C ILE A 402 -18.13 20.16 38.65
N ARG A 403 -17.04 19.52 39.05
CA ARG A 403 -15.71 19.67 38.45
C ARG A 403 -15.09 18.31 38.17
N LYS A 404 -14.38 18.21 37.06
CA LYS A 404 -13.46 17.10 36.78
C LYS A 404 -12.09 17.63 36.41
N GLY A 405 -11.04 16.84 36.65
CA GLY A 405 -9.70 17.23 36.23
C GLY A 405 -8.62 16.33 36.77
N ALA A 406 -7.36 16.79 36.64
CA ALA A 406 -6.21 16.10 37.19
C ALA A 406 -6.34 15.94 38.71
N ALA A 407 -5.84 14.82 39.24
CA ALA A 407 -6.01 14.47 40.65
C ALA A 407 -5.49 15.57 41.60
N ASP A 408 -4.33 16.15 41.31
CA ASP A 408 -3.73 17.22 42.12
C ASP A 408 -4.55 18.53 42.07
N ALA A 409 -5.07 18.89 40.89
CA ALA A 409 -5.91 20.07 40.71
C ALA A 409 -7.24 19.95 41.45
N LEU A 410 -7.90 18.79 41.36
CA LEU A 410 -9.17 18.54 42.03
C LEU A 410 -9.02 18.44 43.55
N ILE A 411 -7.94 17.83 44.05
CA ILE A 411 -7.63 17.81 45.48
C ILE A 411 -7.48 19.24 46.02
N ARG A 412 -6.73 20.12 45.31
CA ARG A 412 -6.60 21.53 45.68
C ARG A 412 -7.95 22.25 45.67
N HIS A 413 -8.76 22.04 44.63
CA HIS A 413 -10.07 22.67 44.50
C HIS A 413 -11.02 22.29 45.64
N VAL A 414 -11.16 20.98 45.93
CA VAL A 414 -12.02 20.48 47.00
C VAL A 414 -11.55 20.98 48.38
N THR A 415 -10.23 20.99 48.61
CA THR A 415 -9.65 21.49 49.88
C THR A 415 -9.89 22.99 50.06
N ALA A 416 -9.79 23.79 48.99
CA ALA A 416 -10.05 25.23 49.02
C ALA A 416 -11.51 25.56 49.36
N LEU A 417 -12.44 24.68 49.01
CA LEU A 417 -13.85 24.78 49.41
C LEU A 417 -14.11 24.25 50.84
N GLY A 418 -13.08 23.81 51.57
CA GLY A 418 -13.20 23.23 52.91
C GLY A 418 -13.73 21.79 52.92
N GLY A 419 -13.62 21.06 51.80
CA GLY A 419 -13.94 19.64 51.71
C GLY A 419 -12.83 18.74 52.24
N GLN A 420 -13.18 17.52 52.66
CA GLN A 420 -12.23 16.49 53.07
C GLN A 420 -12.02 15.49 51.91
N VAL A 421 -10.76 15.19 51.60
CA VAL A 421 -10.41 14.22 50.56
C VAL A 421 -10.36 12.81 51.19
N PRO A 422 -11.19 11.86 50.74
CA PRO A 422 -11.19 10.50 51.30
C PRO A 422 -9.85 9.79 51.06
N ALA A 423 -9.37 9.03 52.06
CA ALA A 423 -8.14 8.26 51.94
C ALA A 423 -8.19 7.21 50.80
N GLU A 424 -9.38 6.69 50.50
CA GLU A 424 -9.61 5.76 49.39
C GLU A 424 -9.23 6.34 48.02
N LEU A 425 -9.39 7.67 47.83
CA LEU A 425 -9.10 8.32 46.54
C LEU A 425 -7.67 8.03 46.08
N LYS A 426 -6.70 8.11 47.00
CA LYS A 426 -5.30 7.84 46.70
C LYS A 426 -5.10 6.42 46.18
N SER A 427 -5.75 5.44 46.82
CA SER A 427 -5.71 4.03 46.38
C SER A 427 -6.33 3.84 44.99
N ARG A 428 -7.44 4.53 44.67
CA ARG A 428 -8.09 4.45 43.35
C ARG A 428 -7.25 5.08 42.24
N VAL A 429 -6.69 6.25 42.52
CA VAL A 429 -5.76 6.95 41.60
C VAL A 429 -4.54 6.08 41.33
N GLU A 430 -3.95 5.48 42.37
CA GLU A 430 -2.82 4.56 42.22
C GLU A 430 -3.19 3.25 41.49
N GLN A 431 -4.40 2.73 41.70
CA GLN A 431 -4.90 1.55 40.99
C GLN A 431 -4.98 1.82 39.48
N VAL A 432 -5.58 2.94 39.09
CA VAL A 432 -5.69 3.37 37.69
C VAL A 432 -4.32 3.70 37.09
N ALA A 433 -3.44 4.35 37.85
CA ALA A 433 -2.08 4.63 37.38
C ALA A 433 -1.28 3.34 37.15
N ARG A 434 -1.47 2.31 37.99
CA ARG A 434 -0.80 1.01 37.86
C ARG A 434 -1.26 0.20 36.65
N SER A 435 -2.47 0.42 36.15
CA SER A 435 -2.93 -0.16 34.87
C SER A 435 -2.42 0.63 33.64
N GLY A 436 -1.63 1.68 33.86
CA GLY A 436 -1.06 2.51 32.80
C GLY A 436 -2.00 3.58 32.25
N ALA A 437 -3.17 3.77 32.87
CA ALA A 437 -4.17 4.74 32.48
C ALA A 437 -4.02 6.09 33.24
N THR A 438 -4.59 7.17 32.71
CA THR A 438 -4.67 8.46 33.41
C THR A 438 -5.92 8.51 34.30
N PRO A 439 -5.78 8.74 35.61
CA PRO A 439 -6.92 9.00 36.47
C PRO A 439 -7.36 10.47 36.37
N LEU A 440 -8.63 10.72 36.00
CA LEU A 440 -9.30 12.01 36.21
C LEU A 440 -10.24 11.92 37.40
N VAL A 441 -10.15 12.87 38.32
CA VAL A 441 -11.02 12.90 39.51
C VAL A 441 -12.25 13.74 39.20
N VAL A 442 -13.42 13.30 39.69
CA VAL A 442 -14.69 14.03 39.60
C VAL A 442 -15.17 14.38 41.00
N ALA A 443 -15.58 15.62 41.20
CA ALA A 443 -16.12 16.11 42.46
C ALA A 443 -17.38 16.96 42.26
N GLU A 444 -18.24 16.93 43.25
CA GLU A 444 -19.44 17.76 43.36
C GLU A 444 -19.33 18.63 44.62
N GLY A 445 -19.05 19.91 44.42
CA GLY A 445 -18.74 20.88 45.46
C GLY A 445 -17.55 20.43 46.32
N ARG A 446 -17.84 20.06 47.57
CA ARG A 446 -16.85 19.65 48.57
C ARG A 446 -16.62 18.13 48.63
N HIS A 447 -17.32 17.35 47.82
CA HIS A 447 -17.31 15.89 47.89
C HIS A 447 -16.70 15.31 46.62
N VAL A 448 -15.69 14.45 46.79
CA VAL A 448 -15.13 13.67 45.68
C VAL A 448 -16.05 12.49 45.40
N LEU A 449 -16.43 12.29 44.14
CA LEU A 449 -17.32 11.21 43.73
C LEU A 449 -16.55 9.96 43.30
N GLY A 450 -15.42 10.13 42.62
CA GLY A 450 -14.64 9.03 42.09
C GLY A 450 -13.63 9.42 41.03
N VAL A 451 -13.14 8.40 40.33
CA VAL A 451 -12.09 8.50 39.31
C VAL A 451 -12.62 7.97 37.99
N VAL A 452 -12.40 8.70 36.91
CA VAL A 452 -12.57 8.23 35.54
C VAL A 452 -11.22 7.74 35.03
N GLU A 453 -11.19 6.51 34.55
CA GLU A 453 -10.03 5.92 33.93
C GLU A 453 -9.96 6.32 32.45
N LEU A 454 -8.87 6.98 32.05
CA LEU A 454 -8.55 7.25 30.66
C LEU A 454 -7.44 6.31 30.19
N SER A 455 -7.77 5.34 29.35
CA SER A 455 -6.82 4.36 28.81
C SER A 455 -6.50 4.68 27.35
N ASP A 456 -5.30 4.31 26.91
CA ASP A 456 -4.95 4.37 25.49
C ASP A 456 -5.47 3.11 24.80
N VAL A 457 -6.58 3.22 24.07
CA VAL A 457 -7.33 2.07 23.57
C VAL A 457 -6.69 1.52 22.29
N VAL A 458 -6.39 0.22 22.29
CA VAL A 458 -5.89 -0.50 21.10
C VAL A 458 -6.96 -0.52 20.01
N LYS A 459 -6.56 -0.22 18.78
CA LYS A 459 -7.50 -0.22 17.63
C LYS A 459 -8.09 -1.61 17.40
N HIS A 460 -9.35 -1.65 16.97
CA HIS A 460 -10.05 -2.90 16.69
C HIS A 460 -9.32 -3.72 15.60
N GLY A 461 -9.18 -5.03 15.83
CA GLY A 461 -8.63 -5.96 14.84
C GLY A 461 -7.10 -6.01 14.74
N VAL A 462 -6.36 -5.25 15.56
CA VAL A 462 -4.89 -5.19 15.53
C VAL A 462 -4.26 -6.53 15.90
N ARG A 463 -4.83 -7.23 16.89
CA ARG A 463 -4.33 -8.53 17.36
C ARG A 463 -4.36 -9.60 16.29
N GLU A 464 -5.47 -9.71 15.55
CA GLU A 464 -5.59 -10.67 14.44
C GLU A 464 -4.60 -10.36 13.33
N LYS A 465 -4.34 -9.06 13.07
CA LYS A 465 -3.40 -8.61 12.04
C LYS A 465 -1.95 -8.96 12.41
N PHE A 466 -1.54 -8.74 13.66
CA PHE A 466 -0.22 -9.15 14.15
C PHE A 466 -0.05 -10.67 14.18
N ALA A 467 -1.11 -11.42 14.52
CA ALA A 467 -1.09 -12.88 14.41
C ALA A 467 -0.84 -13.34 12.95
N ARG A 468 -1.47 -12.67 11.97
CA ARG A 468 -1.28 -12.96 10.54
C ARG A 468 0.10 -12.58 10.02
N LEU A 469 0.66 -11.44 10.47
CA LEU A 469 2.05 -11.05 10.17
C LEU A 469 3.05 -12.08 10.70
N ARG A 470 2.85 -12.54 11.94
CA ARG A 470 3.68 -13.58 12.56
C ARG A 470 3.58 -14.92 11.82
N ALA A 471 2.39 -15.29 11.37
CA ALA A 471 2.20 -16.46 10.51
C ALA A 471 2.90 -16.35 9.14
N MET A 472 3.23 -15.13 8.70
CA MET A 472 4.05 -14.86 7.51
C MET A 472 5.56 -14.75 7.80
N GLY A 473 5.96 -14.93 9.06
CA GLY A 473 7.35 -14.85 9.52
C GLY A 473 7.82 -13.45 9.92
N VAL A 474 6.92 -12.47 10.03
CA VAL A 474 7.28 -11.09 10.41
C VAL A 474 7.14 -10.91 11.91
N LYS A 475 8.25 -10.56 12.59
CA LYS A 475 8.26 -10.21 14.01
C LYS A 475 7.75 -8.78 14.20
N THR A 476 6.85 -8.57 15.16
CA THR A 476 6.27 -7.26 15.47
C THR A 476 6.83 -6.70 16.78
N VAL A 477 7.35 -5.49 16.75
CA VAL A 477 7.97 -4.83 17.90
C VAL A 477 7.31 -3.47 18.11
N MET A 478 6.72 -3.25 19.28
CA MET A 478 6.17 -1.96 19.66
C MET A 478 7.24 -1.05 20.25
N ILE A 479 7.26 0.22 19.87
CA ILE A 479 8.13 1.24 20.44
C ILE A 479 7.24 2.31 21.08
N THR A 480 7.51 2.67 22.33
CA THR A 480 6.74 3.70 23.05
C THR A 480 7.61 4.48 24.03
N GLY A 481 7.26 5.74 24.24
CA GLY A 481 7.80 6.56 25.33
C GLY A 481 7.11 6.33 26.68
N ASP A 482 6.07 5.49 26.73
CA ASP A 482 5.41 5.13 27.99
C ASP A 482 6.32 4.30 28.90
N ASN A 483 6.01 4.32 30.19
CA ASN A 483 6.70 3.50 31.18
C ASN A 483 6.53 1.99 30.90
N PRO A 484 7.40 1.13 31.46
CA PRO A 484 7.40 -0.31 31.19
C PRO A 484 6.10 -1.05 31.54
N LEU A 485 5.35 -0.60 32.56
CA LEU A 485 4.09 -1.24 32.97
C LEU A 485 2.98 -0.99 31.94
N THR A 486 2.82 0.27 31.51
CA THR A 486 1.85 0.64 30.47
C THR A 486 2.19 -0.05 29.15
N ALA A 487 3.47 -0.03 28.76
CA ALA A 487 3.94 -0.67 27.54
C ALA A 487 3.66 -2.18 27.54
N ALA A 488 3.91 -2.88 28.66
CA ALA A 488 3.64 -4.31 28.78
C ALA A 488 2.15 -4.65 28.63
N ALA A 489 1.27 -3.84 29.25
CA ALA A 489 -0.18 -4.04 29.17
C ALA A 489 -0.69 -3.90 27.72
N ILE A 490 -0.30 -2.82 27.04
CA ILE A 490 -0.69 -2.58 25.64
C ILE A 490 -0.09 -3.64 24.71
N ALA A 491 1.16 -4.04 24.95
CA ALA A 491 1.82 -5.07 24.15
C ALA A 491 1.07 -6.42 24.24
N ALA A 492 0.63 -6.80 25.44
CA ALA A 492 -0.14 -8.02 25.67
C ALA A 492 -1.54 -7.96 25.03
N GLU A 493 -2.23 -6.81 25.13
CA GLU A 493 -3.55 -6.60 24.53
C GLU A 493 -3.49 -6.63 23.00
N ALA A 494 -2.56 -5.87 22.41
CA ALA A 494 -2.33 -5.84 20.96
C ALA A 494 -1.75 -7.16 20.43
N GLY A 495 -1.06 -7.92 21.29
CA GLY A 495 -0.42 -9.17 20.93
C GLY A 495 0.80 -8.98 20.02
N VAL A 496 1.69 -8.03 20.34
CA VAL A 496 2.99 -7.90 19.65
C VAL A 496 4.00 -8.95 20.13
N ASP A 497 5.11 -9.17 19.41
CA ASP A 497 6.15 -10.12 19.82
C ASP A 497 7.10 -9.55 20.89
N ASP A 498 7.32 -8.24 20.89
CA ASP A 498 8.34 -7.56 21.68
C ASP A 498 7.97 -6.08 21.86
N TYR A 499 8.55 -5.40 22.85
CA TYR A 499 8.35 -3.96 23.03
C TYR A 499 9.57 -3.24 23.61
N ILE A 500 9.69 -1.94 23.33
CA ILE A 500 10.65 -1.01 23.92
C ILE A 500 9.85 0.08 24.62
N ALA A 501 10.03 0.20 25.93
CA ALA A 501 9.43 1.24 26.76
C ALA A 501 10.43 2.39 26.97
N GLU A 502 9.90 3.58 27.32
CA GLU A 502 10.69 4.80 27.56
C GLU A 502 11.69 5.13 26.43
N ALA A 503 11.32 4.78 25.19
CA ALA A 503 12.21 4.89 24.04
C ALA A 503 12.45 6.34 23.61
N THR A 504 13.71 6.72 23.48
CA THR A 504 14.12 7.97 22.83
C THR A 504 14.15 7.81 21.29
N PRO A 505 14.14 8.90 20.50
CA PRO A 505 14.34 8.83 19.05
C PRO A 505 15.63 8.08 18.65
N GLU A 506 16.70 8.24 19.44
CA GLU A 506 17.97 7.55 19.28
C GLU A 506 17.84 6.04 19.48
N ASP A 507 17.03 5.60 20.46
CA ASP A 507 16.75 4.19 20.70
C ASP A 507 16.01 3.54 19.52
N LYS A 508 15.09 4.27 18.88
CA LYS A 508 14.40 3.78 17.67
C LYS A 508 15.41 3.48 16.56
N LEU A 509 16.30 4.44 16.30
CA LEU A 509 17.37 4.30 15.30
C LEU A 509 18.35 3.18 15.64
N ALA A 510 18.77 3.09 16.91
CA ALA A 510 19.66 2.04 17.40
C ALA A 510 19.04 0.66 17.20
N ARG A 511 17.74 0.50 17.49
CA ARG A 511 17.04 -0.76 17.27
C ARG A 511 16.96 -1.15 15.79
N ILE A 512 16.65 -0.21 14.91
CA ILE A 512 16.65 -0.45 13.45
C ILE A 512 18.02 -0.97 13.01
N ARG A 513 19.09 -0.25 13.38
CA ARG A 513 20.46 -0.64 13.02
C ARG A 513 20.88 -1.98 13.60
N GLN A 514 20.43 -2.30 14.81
CA GLN A 514 20.72 -3.59 15.45
C GLN A 514 20.08 -4.75 14.66
N GLU A 515 18.81 -4.62 14.28
CA GLU A 515 18.11 -5.65 13.49
C GLU A 515 18.74 -5.77 12.09
N GLN A 516 19.05 -4.64 11.44
CA GLN A 516 19.74 -4.60 10.13
C GLN A 516 21.15 -5.23 10.18
N ALA A 517 21.93 -4.95 11.23
CA ALA A 517 23.23 -5.57 11.45
C ALA A 517 23.13 -7.09 11.68
N GLY A 518 21.98 -7.55 12.18
CA GLY A 518 21.60 -8.96 12.25
C GLY A 518 21.16 -9.58 10.92
N GLY A 519 21.22 -8.82 9.81
CA GLY A 519 20.84 -9.28 8.47
C GLY A 519 19.33 -9.31 8.22
N ARG A 520 18.53 -8.63 9.05
CA ARG A 520 17.07 -8.59 8.94
C ARG A 520 16.62 -7.31 8.23
N LEU A 521 15.61 -7.44 7.37
CA LEU A 521 14.96 -6.28 6.75
C LEU A 521 13.93 -5.68 7.70
N VAL A 522 14.04 -4.37 7.92
CA VAL A 522 13.24 -3.66 8.93
C VAL A 522 12.24 -2.73 8.25
N ALA A 523 10.96 -2.91 8.59
CA ALA A 523 9.94 -1.91 8.33
C ALA A 523 9.68 -1.07 9.58
N MET A 524 9.46 0.22 9.40
CA MET A 524 9.03 1.12 10.46
C MET A 524 7.77 1.88 10.06
N VAL A 525 6.89 2.08 11.03
CA VAL A 525 5.69 2.93 10.90
C VAL A 525 5.72 4.04 11.94
N GLY A 526 5.41 5.25 11.48
CA GLY A 526 5.35 6.43 12.33
C GLY A 526 4.59 7.57 11.66
N ASP A 527 4.25 8.58 12.46
CA ASP A 527 3.46 9.74 12.05
C ASP A 527 4.08 11.08 12.49
N GLY A 528 5.00 11.06 13.47
CA GLY A 528 5.63 12.25 14.03
C GLY A 528 6.89 12.73 13.29
N THR A 529 7.23 13.99 13.49
CA THR A 529 8.55 14.55 13.08
C THR A 529 9.70 13.79 13.73
N ASN A 530 9.51 13.32 14.96
CA ASN A 530 10.48 12.51 15.72
C ASN A 530 10.76 11.14 15.06
N ASP A 531 9.83 10.64 14.25
CA ASP A 531 9.98 9.37 13.55
C ASP A 531 10.66 9.51 12.19
N ALA A 532 10.74 10.72 11.64
CA ALA A 532 11.29 10.96 10.31
C ALA A 532 12.72 10.37 10.15
N PRO A 533 13.67 10.55 11.09
CA PRO A 533 14.99 9.92 10.97
C PRO A 533 14.92 8.40 10.91
N ALA A 534 14.04 7.80 11.71
CA ALA A 534 13.91 6.35 11.84
C ALA A 534 13.16 5.75 10.63
N LEU A 535 12.15 6.43 10.11
CA LEU A 535 11.49 6.11 8.84
C LEU A 535 12.47 6.15 7.65
N ALA A 536 13.40 7.11 7.63
CA ALA A 536 14.41 7.21 6.58
C ALA A 536 15.50 6.12 6.70
N GLN A 537 15.81 5.66 7.92
CA GLN A 537 16.81 4.62 8.18
C GLN A 537 16.27 3.19 7.91
N ALA A 538 14.97 2.99 8.05
CA ALA A 538 14.32 1.71 7.79
C ALA A 538 14.39 1.32 6.31
N ASP A 539 14.41 0.01 6.03
CA ASP A 539 14.36 -0.49 4.65
C ASP A 539 13.00 -0.18 4.00
N VAL A 540 11.94 -0.21 4.82
CA VAL A 540 10.60 0.28 4.47
C VAL A 540 10.12 1.25 5.55
N GLY A 541 9.99 2.53 5.21
CA GLY A 541 9.40 3.54 6.07
C GLY A 541 7.99 3.86 5.62
N LEU A 542 6.98 3.46 6.39
CA LEU A 542 5.58 3.76 6.13
C LEU A 542 5.12 4.94 6.99
N ALA A 543 4.94 6.10 6.37
CA ALA A 543 4.38 7.27 7.03
C ALA A 543 2.84 7.26 6.98
N MET A 544 2.18 7.74 8.02
CA MET A 544 0.72 7.94 7.99
C MET A 544 0.33 9.23 7.23
N ASN A 545 -0.80 9.23 6.51
CA ASN A 545 -1.32 10.42 5.85
C ASN A 545 -1.77 11.53 6.83
N SER A 546 -2.18 11.16 8.04
CA SER A 546 -2.40 12.12 9.13
C SER A 546 -1.11 12.69 9.72
N GLY A 547 0.05 12.07 9.45
CA GLY A 547 1.34 12.46 9.98
C GLY A 547 1.92 13.72 9.36
N THR A 548 3.02 14.20 9.95
CA THR A 548 3.70 15.44 9.55
C THR A 548 4.32 15.35 8.16
N GLN A 549 4.51 16.49 7.48
CA GLN A 549 5.14 16.50 6.15
C GLN A 549 6.55 15.89 6.19
N ALA A 550 7.31 16.15 7.26
CA ALA A 550 8.63 15.58 7.45
C ALA A 550 8.60 14.04 7.47
N ALA A 551 7.61 13.43 8.15
CA ALA A 551 7.43 11.99 8.17
C ALA A 551 7.07 11.44 6.77
N LYS A 552 6.15 12.11 6.06
CA LYS A 552 5.76 11.74 4.68
C LYS A 552 6.92 11.84 3.70
N GLU A 553 7.81 12.81 3.88
CA GLU A 553 9.01 12.99 3.05
C GLU A 553 10.11 11.97 3.37
N ALA A 554 10.29 11.62 4.64
CA ALA A 554 11.26 10.61 5.07
C ALA A 554 10.84 9.17 4.70
N GLY A 555 9.57 8.83 4.85
CA GLY A 555 9.04 7.51 4.52
C GLY A 555 9.12 7.20 3.02
N ASN A 556 9.45 5.97 2.65
CA ASN A 556 9.42 5.53 1.25
C ASN A 556 8.03 5.00 0.81
N MET A 557 7.09 4.91 1.75
CA MET A 557 5.68 4.64 1.53
C MET A 557 4.82 5.58 2.39
N VAL A 558 3.60 5.89 1.94
CA VAL A 558 2.61 6.64 2.70
C VAL A 558 1.29 5.88 2.72
N ASP A 559 0.76 5.61 3.91
CA ASP A 559 -0.58 5.06 4.11
C ASP A 559 -1.63 6.16 4.03
N LEU A 560 -2.48 6.13 3.00
CA LEU A 560 -3.48 7.15 2.75
C LEU A 560 -4.62 7.12 3.78
N ASP A 561 -4.91 5.96 4.37
CA ASP A 561 -6.03 5.76 5.28
C ASP A 561 -5.65 6.05 6.74
N SER A 562 -4.35 6.15 7.05
CA SER A 562 -3.84 6.20 8.44
C SER A 562 -4.33 5.03 9.30
N ASP A 563 -4.46 3.86 8.67
CA ASP A 563 -4.78 2.59 9.33
C ASP A 563 -3.55 1.68 9.30
N PRO A 564 -2.86 1.49 10.43
CA PRO A 564 -1.65 0.65 10.49
C PRO A 564 -1.91 -0.80 10.16
N ALA A 565 -3.17 -1.23 10.13
CA ALA A 565 -3.56 -2.48 9.52
C ALA A 565 -3.13 -2.66 8.06
N LYS A 566 -2.92 -1.55 7.34
CA LYS A 566 -2.53 -1.53 5.94
C LYS A 566 -1.12 -2.06 5.72
N LEU A 567 -0.26 -2.08 6.74
CA LEU A 567 1.02 -2.78 6.66
C LEU A 567 0.86 -4.23 6.27
N LEU A 568 -0.13 -4.92 6.83
CA LEU A 568 -0.43 -6.29 6.45
C LEU A 568 -0.73 -6.36 4.95
N ALA A 569 -1.54 -5.44 4.43
CA ALA A 569 -1.86 -5.38 3.01
C ALA A 569 -0.61 -5.10 2.16
N VAL A 570 0.29 -4.23 2.60
CA VAL A 570 1.54 -3.92 1.90
C VAL A 570 2.46 -5.14 1.84
N VAL A 571 2.70 -5.78 3.00
CA VAL A 571 3.52 -6.99 3.09
C VAL A 571 2.92 -8.11 2.23
N GLU A 572 1.60 -8.25 2.21
CA GLU A 572 0.91 -9.22 1.36
C GLU A 572 1.06 -8.93 -0.13
N VAL A 573 0.91 -7.66 -0.54
CA VAL A 573 1.13 -7.25 -1.94
C VAL A 573 2.57 -7.52 -2.36
N GLY A 574 3.54 -7.21 -1.50
CA GLY A 574 4.97 -7.49 -1.71
C GLY A 574 5.26 -8.99 -1.83
N LYS A 575 4.84 -9.79 -0.85
CA LYS A 575 4.99 -11.27 -0.88
C LYS A 575 4.32 -11.87 -2.11
N GLN A 576 3.11 -11.41 -2.45
CA GLN A 576 2.41 -11.87 -3.64
C GLN A 576 3.22 -11.56 -4.92
N GLN A 577 3.82 -10.37 -5.02
CA GLN A 577 4.66 -10.00 -6.16
C GLN A 577 5.87 -10.92 -6.29
N LEU A 578 6.60 -11.15 -5.19
CA LEU A 578 7.76 -12.04 -5.14
C LEU A 578 7.41 -13.49 -5.51
N ILE A 579 6.35 -14.04 -4.91
CA ILE A 579 5.86 -15.39 -5.20
C ILE A 579 5.44 -15.51 -6.67
N THR A 580 4.79 -14.49 -7.23
CA THR A 580 4.38 -14.50 -8.64
C THR A 580 5.57 -14.57 -9.58
N ARG A 581 6.63 -13.81 -9.29
CA ARG A 581 7.89 -13.92 -10.06
C ARG A 581 8.50 -15.31 -9.93
N GLY A 582 8.64 -15.83 -8.71
CA GLY A 582 9.20 -17.17 -8.47
C GLY A 582 8.43 -18.29 -9.17
N ALA A 583 7.10 -18.22 -9.15
CA ALA A 583 6.22 -19.16 -9.82
C ALA A 583 6.39 -19.13 -11.35
N LEU A 584 6.41 -17.94 -11.95
CA LEU A 584 6.57 -17.79 -13.40
C LEU A 584 7.98 -18.17 -13.85
N THR A 585 9.02 -17.88 -13.06
CA THR A 585 10.38 -18.37 -13.33
C THR A 585 10.44 -19.90 -13.28
N THR A 586 9.85 -20.51 -12.25
CA THR A 586 9.81 -21.98 -12.11
C THR A 586 9.09 -22.62 -13.30
N PHE A 587 7.90 -22.11 -13.64
CA PHE A 587 7.13 -22.59 -14.77
C PHE A 587 7.88 -22.42 -16.10
N SER A 588 8.49 -21.24 -16.32
CA SER A 588 9.21 -20.94 -17.55
C SER A 588 10.43 -21.84 -17.74
N LEU A 589 11.19 -22.12 -16.67
CA LEU A 589 12.37 -22.99 -16.74
C LEU A 589 11.98 -24.47 -16.89
N ALA A 590 10.93 -24.90 -16.19
CA ALA A 590 10.43 -26.28 -16.31
C ALA A 590 9.89 -26.59 -17.72
N ASN A 591 9.33 -25.59 -18.40
CA ASN A 591 8.84 -25.70 -19.78
C ASN A 591 9.93 -26.10 -20.78
N ASP A 592 11.18 -25.71 -20.53
CA ASP A 592 12.28 -25.98 -21.47
C ASP A 592 12.53 -27.49 -21.66
N VAL A 593 12.23 -28.33 -20.65
CA VAL A 593 12.32 -29.80 -20.76
C VAL A 593 11.54 -30.29 -21.97
N SER A 594 10.27 -29.89 -22.09
CA SER A 594 9.39 -30.34 -23.16
C SER A 594 9.80 -29.77 -24.52
N LYS A 595 10.33 -28.53 -24.54
CA LYS A 595 10.86 -27.91 -25.76
C LYS A 595 12.07 -28.67 -26.29
N TYR A 596 12.97 -29.15 -25.43
CA TYR A 596 14.09 -30.00 -25.85
C TYR A 596 13.60 -31.28 -26.55
N PHE A 597 12.60 -31.96 -25.99
CA PHE A 597 12.01 -33.16 -26.59
C PHE A 597 11.22 -32.88 -27.89
N ALA A 598 10.76 -31.65 -28.12
CA ALA A 598 10.14 -31.27 -29.39
C ALA A 598 11.20 -30.99 -30.48
N ILE A 599 12.22 -30.22 -30.13
CA ILE A 599 13.07 -29.55 -31.12
C ILE A 599 14.33 -30.36 -31.44
N LEU A 600 14.98 -31.00 -30.46
CA LEU A 600 16.21 -31.77 -30.73
C LEU A 600 15.99 -32.93 -31.72
N PRO A 601 14.92 -33.75 -31.58
CA PRO A 601 14.64 -34.79 -32.58
C PRO A 601 14.34 -34.17 -33.95
N ALA A 602 13.61 -33.06 -33.98
CA ALA A 602 13.28 -32.39 -35.23
C ALA A 602 14.53 -31.90 -35.99
N LEU A 603 15.50 -31.31 -35.29
CA LEU A 603 16.73 -30.84 -35.93
C LEU A 603 17.65 -31.96 -36.40
N PHE A 604 17.81 -33.03 -35.60
CA PHE A 604 18.89 -33.99 -35.80
C PHE A 604 18.46 -35.36 -36.30
N ALA A 605 17.18 -35.74 -36.24
CA ALA A 605 16.75 -37.09 -36.62
C ALA A 605 17.02 -37.44 -38.09
N ALA A 606 17.03 -36.44 -38.98
CA ALA A 606 17.36 -36.65 -40.39
C ALA A 606 18.83 -37.08 -40.61
N SER A 607 19.74 -36.59 -39.76
CA SER A 607 21.18 -36.87 -39.86
C SER A 607 21.67 -37.92 -38.86
N ILE A 608 20.98 -38.06 -37.73
CA ILE A 608 21.28 -38.96 -36.63
C ILE A 608 19.97 -39.69 -36.26
N PRO A 609 19.63 -40.80 -36.96
CA PRO A 609 18.34 -41.48 -36.79
C PRO A 609 18.03 -41.92 -35.35
N GLN A 610 19.05 -42.17 -34.54
CA GLN A 610 18.92 -42.50 -33.11
C GLN A 610 18.23 -41.38 -32.31
N MET A 611 18.36 -40.12 -32.76
CA MET A 611 17.68 -38.97 -32.12
C MET A 611 16.17 -39.02 -32.29
N ALA A 612 15.63 -39.79 -33.24
CA ALA A 612 14.19 -39.98 -33.40
C ALA A 612 13.56 -40.66 -32.17
N ALA A 613 14.32 -41.49 -31.43
CA ALA A 613 13.86 -42.12 -30.19
C ALA A 613 13.52 -41.10 -29.10
N LEU A 614 14.09 -39.89 -29.18
CA LEU A 614 13.80 -38.79 -28.26
C LEU A 614 12.51 -38.02 -28.63
N ASN A 615 11.85 -38.34 -29.76
CA ASN A 615 10.53 -37.77 -30.09
C ASN A 615 9.42 -38.43 -29.25
N VAL A 616 9.45 -38.20 -27.94
CA VAL A 616 8.50 -38.74 -26.96
C VAL A 616 7.06 -38.35 -27.31
N MET A 617 6.86 -37.15 -27.85
CA MET A 617 5.55 -36.62 -28.26
C MET A 617 5.03 -37.20 -29.57
N ARG A 618 5.85 -37.92 -30.33
CA ARG A 618 5.54 -38.43 -31.68
C ARG A 618 4.99 -37.32 -32.59
N LEU A 619 5.72 -36.21 -32.67
CA LEU A 619 5.38 -35.06 -33.52
C LEU A 619 5.44 -35.44 -35.00
N SER A 620 4.57 -34.85 -35.81
CA SER A 620 4.25 -35.30 -37.17
C SER A 620 5.40 -35.15 -38.17
N SER A 621 6.11 -34.02 -38.12
CA SER A 621 7.25 -33.72 -38.99
C SER A 621 8.24 -32.77 -38.27
N PRO A 622 9.50 -32.68 -38.71
CA PRO A 622 10.46 -31.71 -38.16
C PRO A 622 9.98 -30.25 -38.21
N ILE A 623 9.35 -29.85 -39.33
CA ILE A 623 8.83 -28.49 -39.51
C ILE A 623 7.67 -28.24 -38.54
N ASN A 624 6.71 -29.16 -38.47
CA ASN A 624 5.54 -29.02 -37.58
C ASN A 624 5.95 -29.05 -36.12
N ALA A 625 6.95 -29.86 -35.74
CA ALA A 625 7.48 -29.90 -34.39
C ALA A 625 8.03 -28.54 -33.95
N VAL A 626 8.81 -27.89 -34.82
CA VAL A 626 9.39 -26.57 -34.55
C VAL A 626 8.33 -25.47 -34.54
N LEU A 627 7.40 -25.47 -35.50
CA LEU A 627 6.29 -24.52 -35.53
C LEU A 627 5.39 -24.69 -34.30
N ALA A 628 5.05 -25.91 -33.91
CA ALA A 628 4.24 -26.18 -32.74
C ALA A 628 4.91 -25.69 -31.45
N ALA A 629 6.23 -25.91 -31.31
CA ALA A 629 7.00 -25.41 -30.17
C ALA A 629 7.05 -23.87 -30.13
N LEU A 630 7.26 -23.21 -31.29
CA LEU A 630 7.27 -21.75 -31.40
C LEU A 630 5.89 -21.13 -31.10
N ILE A 631 4.82 -21.69 -31.68
CA ILE A 631 3.44 -21.24 -31.45
C ILE A 631 3.10 -21.39 -29.96
N PHE A 632 3.43 -22.53 -29.35
CA PHE A 632 3.23 -22.72 -27.91
C PHE A 632 3.98 -21.65 -27.10
N ASN A 633 5.27 -21.42 -27.41
CA ASN A 633 6.10 -20.43 -26.73
C ASN A 633 5.50 -19.01 -26.82
N ALA A 634 4.92 -18.65 -27.97
CA ALA A 634 4.23 -17.39 -28.17
C ALA A 634 2.92 -17.31 -27.37
N LEU A 635 2.06 -18.33 -27.44
CA LEU A 635 0.72 -18.34 -26.81
C LEU A 635 0.75 -18.43 -25.28
N VAL A 636 1.81 -18.99 -24.70
CA VAL A 636 1.97 -19.04 -23.24
C VAL A 636 2.07 -17.65 -22.62
N ILE A 637 2.66 -16.67 -23.31
CA ILE A 637 2.78 -15.29 -22.79
C ILE A 637 1.40 -14.68 -22.49
N PRO A 638 0.47 -14.54 -23.47
CA PRO A 638 -0.84 -13.97 -23.20
C PRO A 638 -1.68 -14.82 -22.23
N ALA A 639 -1.52 -16.15 -22.24
CA ALA A 639 -2.20 -17.04 -21.29
C ALA A 639 -1.81 -16.77 -19.83
N LEU A 640 -0.57 -16.32 -19.59
CA LEU A 640 -0.05 -16.02 -18.25
C LEU A 640 -0.18 -14.55 -17.84
N ILE A 641 -0.57 -13.64 -18.74
CA ILE A 641 -0.83 -12.22 -18.41
C ILE A 641 -1.81 -12.09 -17.21
N PRO A 642 -2.97 -12.78 -17.16
CA PRO A 642 -3.87 -12.66 -16.03
C PRO A 642 -3.24 -13.05 -14.70
N LEU A 643 -2.37 -14.06 -14.70
CA LEU A 643 -1.64 -14.50 -13.51
C LEU A 643 -0.59 -13.47 -13.09
N ALA A 644 0.17 -12.93 -14.05
CA ALA A 644 1.17 -11.88 -13.80
C ALA A 644 0.54 -10.61 -13.19
N LEU A 645 -0.64 -10.21 -13.68
CA LEU A 645 -1.32 -9.01 -13.22
C LEU A 645 -2.08 -9.21 -11.89
N ARG A 646 -2.80 -10.32 -11.74
CA ARG A 646 -3.58 -10.61 -10.50
C ARG A 646 -2.69 -11.07 -9.35
N GLY A 647 -1.56 -11.70 -9.66
CA GLY A 647 -0.66 -12.32 -8.70
C GLY A 647 -1.14 -13.70 -8.26
N VAL A 648 -0.19 -14.53 -7.83
CA VAL A 648 -0.43 -15.87 -7.28
C VAL A 648 -1.09 -15.76 -5.91
N ARG A 649 -2.16 -16.51 -5.68
CA ARG A 649 -2.77 -16.58 -4.34
C ARG A 649 -1.89 -17.43 -3.43
N PHE A 650 -1.46 -16.87 -2.31
CA PHE A 650 -0.70 -17.60 -1.30
C PHE A 650 -1.42 -17.59 0.05
N THR A 651 -1.06 -18.56 0.88
CA THR A 651 -1.50 -18.67 2.26
C THR A 651 -0.26 -18.58 3.15
N PRO A 652 -0.29 -17.80 4.25
CA PRO A 652 0.81 -17.73 5.20
C PRO A 652 1.24 -19.14 5.63
N SER A 653 2.51 -19.48 5.37
CA SER A 653 3.08 -20.80 5.66
C SER A 653 4.61 -20.71 5.65
N SER A 654 5.27 -21.76 6.13
CA SER A 654 6.74 -21.81 6.14
C SER A 654 7.33 -21.71 4.73
N ALA A 655 8.56 -21.20 4.64
CA ALA A 655 9.31 -21.14 3.38
C ALA A 655 9.40 -22.50 2.67
N THR A 656 9.59 -23.58 3.44
CA THR A 656 9.64 -24.95 2.92
C THR A 656 8.32 -25.41 2.32
N SER A 657 7.19 -25.09 2.95
CA SER A 657 5.86 -25.39 2.44
C SER A 657 5.56 -24.63 1.15
N LEU A 658 5.90 -23.34 1.12
CA LEU A 658 5.76 -22.49 -0.07
C LEU A 658 6.61 -23.00 -1.23
N LEU A 659 7.88 -23.35 -0.98
CA LEU A 659 8.77 -23.91 -1.99
C LEU A 659 8.24 -25.24 -2.55
N ARG A 660 7.82 -26.16 -1.68
CA ARG A 660 7.28 -27.46 -2.10
C ARG A 660 6.04 -27.28 -2.97
N ARG A 661 5.11 -26.42 -2.54
CA ARG A 661 3.88 -26.12 -3.29
C ARG A 661 4.20 -25.47 -4.63
N ASN A 662 5.17 -24.55 -4.66
CA ASN A 662 5.60 -23.91 -5.90
C ASN A 662 6.20 -24.92 -6.90
N MET A 663 7.09 -25.82 -6.46
CA MET A 663 7.65 -26.88 -7.29
C MET A 663 6.58 -27.85 -7.80
N LEU A 664 5.63 -28.24 -6.94
CA LEU A 664 4.56 -29.16 -7.33
C LEU A 664 3.57 -28.55 -8.34
N ILE A 665 3.19 -27.28 -8.17
CA ILE A 665 2.20 -26.65 -9.06
C ILE A 665 2.88 -26.12 -10.32
N TYR A 666 3.88 -25.27 -10.16
CA TYR A 666 4.50 -24.55 -11.28
C TYR A 666 5.67 -25.32 -11.91
N GLY A 667 6.38 -26.15 -11.14
CA GLY A 667 7.41 -27.04 -11.68
C GLY A 667 6.79 -28.18 -12.47
N VAL A 668 5.99 -29.04 -11.84
CA VAL A 668 5.35 -30.18 -12.53
C VAL A 668 4.39 -29.68 -13.62
N GLY A 669 3.57 -28.65 -13.33
CA GLY A 669 2.72 -28.04 -14.34
C GLY A 669 3.50 -27.44 -15.51
N GLY A 670 4.67 -26.84 -15.23
CA GLY A 670 5.60 -26.34 -16.24
C GLY A 670 6.21 -27.43 -17.12
N VAL A 671 6.38 -28.66 -16.62
CA VAL A 671 6.82 -29.80 -17.45
C VAL A 671 5.66 -30.36 -18.26
N LEU A 672 4.52 -30.67 -17.63
CA LEU A 672 3.44 -31.43 -18.26
C LEU A 672 2.60 -30.62 -19.25
N LEU A 673 2.26 -29.37 -18.95
CA LEU A 673 1.39 -28.55 -19.79
C LEU A 673 1.97 -28.34 -21.21
N PRO A 674 3.28 -28.07 -21.38
CA PRO A 674 3.88 -27.94 -22.71
C PRO A 674 3.87 -29.22 -23.53
N PHE A 675 4.04 -30.40 -22.92
CA PHE A 675 3.93 -31.67 -23.67
C PHE A 675 2.56 -31.79 -24.34
N VAL A 676 1.49 -31.49 -23.58
CA VAL A 676 0.11 -31.53 -24.09
C VAL A 676 -0.12 -30.41 -25.11
N GLY A 677 0.32 -29.19 -24.80
CA GLY A 677 0.13 -28.02 -25.65
C GLY A 677 0.83 -28.13 -27.00
N ILE A 678 2.10 -28.51 -27.02
CA ILE A 678 2.87 -28.70 -28.26
C ILE A 678 2.24 -29.80 -29.10
N LYS A 679 1.84 -30.93 -28.49
CA LYS A 679 1.19 -32.02 -29.24
C LYS A 679 -0.16 -31.60 -29.83
N ALA A 680 -0.97 -30.86 -29.06
CA ALA A 680 -2.24 -30.36 -29.56
C ALA A 680 -2.07 -29.41 -30.76
N ILE A 681 -1.07 -28.53 -30.71
CA ILE A 681 -0.76 -27.62 -31.82
C ILE A 681 -0.25 -28.40 -33.04
N ASP A 682 0.62 -29.39 -32.85
CA ASP A 682 1.08 -30.29 -33.93
C ASP A 682 -0.09 -30.97 -34.64
N LEU A 683 -1.06 -31.52 -33.88
CA LEU A 683 -2.26 -32.13 -34.44
C LEU A 683 -3.14 -31.13 -35.21
N LEU A 684 -3.24 -29.89 -34.71
CA LEU A 684 -3.98 -28.82 -35.39
C LEU A 684 -3.30 -28.41 -36.71
N LEU A 685 -1.97 -28.31 -36.72
CA LEU A 685 -1.22 -28.04 -37.95
C LEU A 685 -1.47 -29.15 -38.97
N VAL A 686 -1.35 -30.41 -38.58
CA VAL A 686 -1.65 -31.56 -39.47
C VAL A 686 -3.08 -31.52 -40.02
N ALA A 687 -4.06 -31.10 -39.21
CA ALA A 687 -5.44 -30.99 -39.65
C ALA A 687 -5.69 -29.84 -40.64
N LEU A 688 -4.88 -28.78 -40.59
CA LEU A 688 -4.98 -27.60 -41.46
C LEU A 688 -4.22 -27.78 -42.79
N GLY A 689 -3.32 -28.76 -42.87
CA GLY A 689 -2.44 -29.01 -44.02
C GLY A 689 -1.09 -28.35 -43.85
#